data_AF-A0A2I1GJ40-F1
#
_entry.id   AF-A0A2I1GJ40-F1
#
_cell.length_a   1.000
_cell.length_b   1.000
_cell.length_c   1.000
_cell.angle_alpha   90.00
_cell.angle_beta   90.00
_cell.angle_gamma   90.00
#
_symmetry.space_group_name_H-M   'P 1'
#
loop_
_entity.id
_entity.type
_entity.pdbx_description
1 polymer ?
#
loop_
_entity_poly.entity_id
_entity_poly.type
_entity_poly.pdbx_seq_one_letter_code
_entity_poly.pdbx_strand_id
1 'polypeptide(L)'
;MIGGMNHVSEAGNTRLDDAPIRTNLIAKDEKGYIAEAENEDINYNVRNLPPASYRILHLFVHSIIGVWAPSNTANTFLRKNNNVTNDSLAYCMGHIKNDWKVLLKILNCPEESLALLLHAILNRMTLNPPKDSALKTSEEREDWEAKFAQNYVSPLIKNVTNTVTEFRAKLDAALTKTQGSSIIEGEVNQTLLMDQKYKLEHLPRLWRSIGTISFQGFRAYYNSDIEKHETYFPFISVFFRYFDKLEKVKYLCPIVNFVQIISSRLGYRLSRERAQVKSFEDFINEESNYRKSDEIFKYLISNFNDFAKAWNEVINDIDQFQSWNEVINDIDQFQCHELPKSKPDINLKSPISLALVEPKDSGVYLSAILEYLIGLQNNFLQEVLTIPTGNSKALKFLEESYFIQGTGTGAASTESSARFYIQSLKINQTKQNNFINYEWDENILQYSDRNLETGRGQDVIYDLQKIEMDLAHRLVFEKVHIDTLNDSQAYMEPFPYHMELFQGHMRILGDIKTLIPQQQIPSDKISLIMGVTNTLYGYHTNNYSLSYDNASELLSSLEILLCFVKRTSVGNGETQIAEYVNQWMKLSILLDNKSFDDLLGAELCLKHLIALYELIEDQVANSVIQYIDEKFKAKITDQVKQEINLAVGFERASDTQKYIKPEIFATALKRFMQRFLDPNRHEHPLNVYITDEGLNLWPANISTELIDDIFPDSLLVCHIYEAYLYISSKIEEIKKKHQQMGGNRNKFKASRNSNDIFSESNYNSDVTTAPINNEFFNGPSSNSSMLPSEIPFNNDFVSGSAGSSRSRNDQQRNRSKKQENKYDAM
;
A
#
# COMPACT_ATOMS: atom_id res chain seq x y z
N MET A 1 -1.62 23.37 15.46
CA MET A 1 -2.33 24.50 14.83
C MET A 1 -1.32 25.33 14.04
N ILE A 2 -1.53 25.48 12.73
CA ILE A 2 -0.78 26.40 11.87
C ILE A 2 -1.65 27.66 11.71
N GLY A 3 -1.11 28.87 11.88
CA GLY A 3 -1.85 30.13 11.62
C GLY A 3 -2.29 30.97 12.83
N GLY A 4 -1.50 31.07 13.90
CA GLY A 4 -1.74 32.02 15.01
C GLY A 4 -1.40 33.49 14.66
N MET A 5 -1.71 34.42 15.57
CA MET A 5 -1.48 35.87 15.38
C MET A 5 0.00 36.26 15.12
N ASN A 6 0.93 35.40 15.55
CA ASN A 6 2.37 35.56 15.36
C ASN A 6 2.94 34.61 14.28
N HIS A 7 2.09 33.93 13.51
CA HIS A 7 2.56 33.05 12.45
C HIS A 7 3.15 33.89 11.31
N VAL A 8 4.44 33.70 11.06
CA VAL A 8 5.14 34.27 9.91
C VAL A 8 5.19 33.18 8.84
N SER A 9 4.57 33.43 7.70
CA SER A 9 4.62 32.52 6.56
C SER A 9 6.01 32.57 5.92
N GLU A 10 6.57 31.39 5.64
CA GLU A 10 7.80 31.26 4.85
C GLU A 10 7.60 31.75 3.41
N ALA A 11 8.70 32.18 2.77
CA ALA A 11 8.67 32.71 1.41
C ALA A 11 8.14 31.67 0.41
N GLY A 12 7.07 32.02 -0.32
CA GLY A 12 6.41 31.15 -1.31
C GLY A 12 5.07 30.58 -0.86
N ASN A 13 4.73 30.69 0.43
CA ASN A 13 3.41 30.28 0.91
C ASN A 13 2.39 31.41 0.78
N THR A 14 1.23 31.08 0.19
CA THR A 14 0.10 32.00 0.09
C THR A 14 -0.95 31.59 1.10
N ARG A 15 -1.32 32.52 1.98
CA ARG A 15 -2.34 32.31 3.00
C ARG A 15 -3.72 32.15 2.34
N LEU A 16 -4.47 31.12 2.74
CA LEU A 16 -5.77 30.76 2.11
C LEU A 16 -6.99 31.34 2.85
N ASP A 17 -6.81 31.87 4.06
CA ASP A 17 -7.87 32.41 4.91
C ASP A 17 -7.93 33.95 4.87
N ASP A 18 -9.08 34.49 4.45
CA ASP A 18 -9.33 35.93 4.29
C ASP A 18 -9.42 36.73 5.61
N ALA A 19 -9.53 36.03 6.75
CA ALA A 19 -9.64 36.65 8.07
C ALA A 19 -8.79 35.89 9.10
N PRO A 20 -7.73 36.49 9.68
CA PRO A 20 -7.09 35.88 10.84
C PRO A 20 -8.12 35.70 11.95
N ILE A 21 -8.01 34.61 12.72
CA ILE A 21 -8.73 34.47 13.99
C ILE A 21 -8.29 35.64 14.88
N ARG A 22 -9.07 36.73 14.86
CA ARG A 22 -8.81 37.99 15.61
C ARG A 22 -9.25 37.88 17.07
N THR A 23 -9.95 36.82 17.42
CA THR A 23 -10.26 36.51 18.81
C THR A 23 -9.04 35.86 19.43
N ASN A 24 -8.51 36.44 20.51
CA ASN A 24 -7.77 35.65 21.49
C ASN A 24 -8.66 34.44 21.81
N LEU A 25 -8.27 33.26 21.33
CA LEU A 25 -8.85 32.02 21.82
C LEU A 25 -8.57 32.04 23.31
N ILE A 26 -9.61 32.27 24.10
CA ILE A 26 -9.52 32.24 25.55
C ILE A 26 -9.02 30.84 25.89
N ALA A 27 -7.84 30.74 26.48
CA ALA A 27 -7.33 29.48 26.99
C ALA A 27 -8.44 28.83 27.81
N LYS A 28 -8.80 27.58 27.50
CA LYS A 28 -9.76 26.79 28.28
C LYS A 28 -9.14 26.35 29.62
N ASP A 29 -8.28 27.17 30.22
CA ASP A 29 -7.70 26.91 31.52
C ASP A 29 -8.78 27.09 32.58
N GLU A 30 -9.26 25.96 33.11
CA GLU A 30 -10.13 25.97 34.27
C GLU A 30 -9.30 26.22 35.53
N LYS A 31 -9.75 27.17 36.36
CA LYS A 31 -9.11 27.46 37.65
C LYS A 31 -9.57 26.46 38.70
N GLY A 32 -8.62 25.94 39.47
CA GLY A 32 -8.89 25.03 40.58
C GLY A 32 -8.35 23.63 40.32
N TYR A 33 -8.79 22.69 41.15
CA TYR A 33 -8.51 21.28 40.95
C TYR A 33 -9.45 20.75 39.87
N ILE A 34 -8.95 19.99 38.90
CA ILE A 34 -9.78 19.37 37.86
C ILE A 34 -9.89 17.90 38.20
N ALA A 35 -11.12 17.41 38.39
CA ALA A 35 -11.36 15.99 38.64
C ALA A 35 -11.04 15.18 37.38
N GLU A 36 -10.29 14.09 37.55
CA GLU A 36 -9.89 13.21 36.45
C GLU A 36 -10.19 11.75 36.79
N ALA A 37 -10.29 10.91 35.77
CA ALA A 37 -10.39 9.47 35.95
C ALA A 37 -9.00 8.86 36.14
N GLU A 38 -8.94 7.67 36.74
CA GLU A 38 -7.71 6.90 36.79
C GLU A 38 -7.22 6.60 35.36
N ASN A 39 -5.93 6.80 35.11
CA ASN A 39 -5.31 6.61 33.81
C ASN A 39 -4.09 5.69 33.96
N GLU A 40 -4.09 4.54 33.27
CA GLU A 40 -3.01 3.55 33.34
C GLU A 40 -1.88 3.77 32.29
N ASP A 41 -2.01 4.75 31.41
CA ASP A 41 -1.00 5.07 30.39
C ASP A 41 0.27 5.63 31.05
N ILE A 42 1.38 4.96 30.74
CA ILE A 42 2.73 5.25 31.21
C ILE A 42 3.36 6.46 30.51
N ASN A 43 2.84 6.85 29.34
CA ASN A 43 3.28 8.02 28.59
C ASN A 43 2.42 9.27 28.90
N TYR A 44 1.32 9.10 29.64
CA TYR A 44 0.42 10.20 29.97
C TYR A 44 1.16 11.28 30.76
N ASN A 45 1.03 12.50 30.26
CA ASN A 45 1.57 13.70 30.87
C ASN A 45 0.57 14.84 30.76
N VAL A 46 0.80 15.87 31.57
CA VAL A 46 -0.01 17.09 31.57
C VAL A 46 0.93 18.27 31.36
N ARG A 47 0.62 19.10 30.36
CA ARG A 47 1.43 20.27 29.97
C ARG A 47 2.86 19.87 29.61
N ASN A 48 3.85 20.41 30.32
CA ASN A 48 5.27 20.19 30.08
C ASN A 48 5.93 19.27 31.12
N LEU A 49 5.13 18.63 32.00
CA LEU A 49 5.68 17.73 33.01
C LEU A 49 5.98 16.36 32.39
N PRO A 50 7.21 15.83 32.51
CA PRO A 50 7.49 14.45 32.12
C PRO A 50 6.60 13.46 32.89
N PRO A 51 6.25 12.29 32.30
CA PRO A 51 5.31 11.34 32.91
C PRO A 51 5.63 10.98 34.37
N ALA A 52 6.90 10.68 34.70
CA ALA A 52 7.30 10.39 36.08
C ALA A 52 7.07 11.58 37.03
N SER A 53 7.42 12.80 36.59
CA SER A 53 7.25 14.02 37.38
C SER A 53 5.78 14.36 37.60
N TYR A 54 4.95 14.21 36.57
CA TYR A 54 3.49 14.35 36.69
C TYR A 54 2.94 13.35 37.69
N ARG A 55 3.24 12.05 37.55
CA ARG A 55 2.72 11.00 38.44
C ARG A 55 3.15 11.19 39.89
N ILE A 56 4.40 11.61 40.14
CA ILE A 56 4.87 11.90 41.50
C ILE A 56 4.14 13.11 42.10
N LEU A 57 4.01 14.21 41.33
CA LEU A 57 3.29 15.40 41.77
C LEU A 57 1.81 15.08 42.04
N HIS A 58 1.18 14.36 41.12
CA HIS A 58 -0.22 13.94 41.19
C HIS A 58 -0.46 13.05 42.42
N LEU A 59 0.44 12.10 42.70
CA LEU A 59 0.41 11.28 43.91
C LEU A 59 0.54 12.12 45.19
N PHE A 60 1.45 13.09 45.23
CA PHE A 60 1.60 13.98 46.38
C PHE A 60 0.38 14.86 46.61
N VAL A 61 -0.21 15.42 45.55
CA VAL A 61 -1.45 16.20 45.64
C VAL A 61 -2.60 15.35 46.20
N HIS A 62 -2.80 14.13 45.70
CA HIS A 62 -3.83 13.22 46.19
C HIS A 62 -3.57 12.74 47.63
N SER A 63 -2.30 12.58 48.00
CA SER A 63 -1.91 12.27 49.39
C SER A 63 -2.27 13.43 50.33
N ILE A 64 -2.00 14.67 49.93
CA ILE A 64 -2.35 15.86 50.72
C ILE A 64 -3.87 15.95 50.87
N ILE A 65 -4.64 15.85 49.78
CA ILE A 65 -6.12 15.89 49.84
C ILE A 65 -6.64 14.74 50.72
N GLY A 66 -6.09 13.53 50.55
CA GLY A 66 -6.47 12.32 51.27
C GLY A 66 -6.23 12.41 52.78
N VAL A 67 -5.16 13.08 53.23
CA VAL A 67 -4.91 13.32 54.67
C VAL A 67 -6.03 14.15 55.31
N TRP A 68 -6.71 15.01 54.55
CA TRP A 68 -7.85 15.79 55.03
C TRP A 68 -9.20 15.05 54.88
N ALA A 69 -9.24 13.86 54.26
CA ALA A 69 -10.46 13.07 54.06
C ALA A 69 -11.23 12.72 55.35
N PRO A 70 -10.59 12.48 56.52
CA PRO A 70 -11.32 12.30 57.78
C PRO A 70 -12.11 13.54 58.22
N SER A 71 -11.83 14.71 57.65
CA SER A 71 -12.59 15.95 57.85
C SER A 71 -13.50 16.24 56.65
N ASN A 72 -14.61 16.95 56.87
CA ASN A 72 -15.49 17.35 55.76
C ASN A 72 -14.81 18.35 54.78
N THR A 73 -13.60 18.80 55.09
CA THR A 73 -12.79 19.72 54.27
C THR A 73 -12.48 19.15 52.90
N ALA A 74 -12.06 17.88 52.80
CA ALA A 74 -11.70 17.27 51.51
C ALA A 74 -12.92 17.11 50.60
N ASN A 75 -14.04 16.58 51.15
CA ASN A 75 -15.31 16.50 50.42
C ASN A 75 -15.81 17.87 49.96
N THR A 76 -15.68 18.90 50.81
CA THR A 76 -16.06 20.27 50.45
C THR A 76 -15.16 20.83 49.34
N PHE A 77 -13.85 20.58 49.42
CA PHE A 77 -12.89 20.98 48.38
C PHE A 77 -13.18 20.31 47.04
N LEU A 78 -13.38 18.99 47.00
CA LEU A 78 -13.68 18.25 45.77
C LEU A 78 -15.03 18.67 45.16
N ARG A 79 -16.10 18.81 45.96
CA ARG A 79 -17.40 19.29 45.48
C ARG A 79 -17.35 20.70 44.89
N LYS A 80 -16.55 21.59 45.49
CA LYS A 80 -16.35 22.96 44.98
C LYS A 80 -15.65 22.98 43.62
N ASN A 81 -14.92 21.93 43.29
CA ASN A 81 -14.15 21.77 42.06
C ASN A 81 -14.81 20.76 41.10
N ASN A 82 -16.15 20.73 41.06
CA ASN A 82 -16.97 19.93 40.14
C ASN A 82 -16.72 18.41 40.19
N ASN A 83 -16.13 17.89 41.25
CA ASN A 83 -16.02 16.44 41.44
C ASN A 83 -17.34 15.89 42.01
N VAL A 84 -17.91 14.89 41.35
CA VAL A 84 -19.18 14.25 41.74
C VAL A 84 -19.01 13.19 42.84
N THR A 85 -17.78 12.90 43.26
CA THR A 85 -17.48 11.88 44.27
C THR A 85 -17.88 12.34 45.66
N ASN A 86 -18.70 11.54 46.34
CA ASN A 86 -19.08 11.75 47.74
C ASN A 86 -18.12 11.08 48.73
N ASP A 87 -17.14 10.34 48.22
CA ASP A 87 -16.12 9.63 48.99
C ASP A 87 -14.73 10.09 48.58
N SER A 88 -14.25 11.17 49.21
CA SER A 88 -12.91 11.70 49.00
C SER A 88 -11.80 10.69 49.34
N LEU A 89 -12.05 9.75 50.28
CA LEU A 89 -11.07 8.75 50.66
C LEU A 89 -10.88 7.74 49.52
N ALA A 90 -11.98 7.18 49.01
CA ALA A 90 -11.93 6.22 47.91
C ALA A 90 -11.34 6.86 46.65
N TYR A 91 -11.75 8.10 46.32
CA TYR A 91 -11.23 8.84 45.18
C TYR A 91 -9.71 9.06 45.28
N CYS A 92 -9.21 9.64 46.37
CA CYS A 92 -7.77 9.88 46.53
C CYS A 92 -6.97 8.58 46.58
N MET A 93 -7.48 7.54 47.26
CA MET A 93 -6.80 6.25 47.35
C MET A 93 -6.73 5.52 46.00
N GLY A 94 -7.76 5.66 45.16
CA GLY A 94 -7.77 5.14 43.79
C GLY A 94 -6.63 5.74 42.96
N HIS A 95 -6.54 7.07 42.91
CA HIS A 95 -5.46 7.76 42.22
C HIS A 95 -4.07 7.43 42.78
N ILE A 96 -3.89 7.40 44.11
CA ILE A 96 -2.60 7.05 44.73
C ILE A 96 -2.16 5.64 44.31
N LYS A 97 -3.07 4.65 44.34
CA LYS A 97 -2.77 3.28 43.91
C LYS A 97 -2.46 3.21 42.42
N ASN A 98 -3.21 3.93 41.59
CA ASN A 98 -2.98 3.99 40.16
C ASN A 98 -1.61 4.59 39.84
N ASP A 99 -1.28 5.76 40.40
CA ASP A 99 0.02 6.40 40.16
C ASP A 99 1.17 5.56 40.69
N TRP A 100 1.00 4.90 41.84
CA TRP A 100 1.97 3.96 42.36
C TRP A 100 2.24 2.82 41.35
N LYS A 101 1.18 2.17 40.87
CA LYS A 101 1.26 1.09 39.86
C LYS A 101 1.93 1.57 38.57
N VAL A 102 1.60 2.76 38.10
CA VAL A 102 2.16 3.35 36.88
C VAL A 102 3.63 3.74 37.09
N LEU A 103 4.00 4.30 38.25
CA LEU A 103 5.38 4.66 38.57
C LEU A 103 6.30 3.44 38.65
N LEU A 104 5.83 2.31 39.18
CA LEU A 104 6.58 1.06 39.15
C LEU A 104 6.91 0.62 37.72
N LYS A 105 5.98 0.82 36.77
CA LYS A 105 6.20 0.53 35.35
C LYS A 105 7.15 1.54 34.69
N ILE A 106 6.96 2.84 34.94
CA ILE A 106 7.79 3.91 34.34
C ILE A 106 9.25 3.78 34.79
N LEU A 107 9.48 3.56 36.08
CA LEU A 107 10.81 3.54 36.69
C LEU A 107 11.43 2.14 36.74
N ASN A 108 10.66 1.10 36.41
CA ASN A 108 11.05 -0.31 36.48
C ASN A 108 11.81 -0.65 37.78
N CYS A 109 11.18 -0.38 38.93
CA CYS A 109 11.78 -0.58 40.24
C CYS A 109 10.84 -1.32 41.21
N PRO A 110 11.37 -1.99 42.25
CA PRO A 110 10.56 -2.59 43.31
C PRO A 110 9.77 -1.56 44.12
N GLU A 111 8.69 -1.99 44.77
CA GLU A 111 7.85 -1.13 45.62
C GLU A 111 8.63 -0.42 46.73
N GLU A 112 9.56 -1.13 47.37
CA GLU A 112 10.40 -0.54 48.40
C GLU A 112 11.30 0.59 47.86
N SER A 113 11.86 0.39 46.66
CA SER A 113 12.67 1.40 45.99
C SER A 113 11.84 2.63 45.64
N LEU A 114 10.60 2.45 45.16
CA LEU A 114 9.69 3.56 44.91
C LEU A 114 9.36 4.31 46.20
N ALA A 115 9.08 3.60 47.30
CA ALA A 115 8.81 4.21 48.60
C ALA A 115 9.99 5.09 49.06
N LEU A 116 11.21 4.54 49.02
CA LEU A 116 12.43 5.24 49.42
C LEU A 116 12.74 6.42 48.50
N LEU A 117 12.50 6.30 47.20
CA LEU A 117 12.65 7.38 46.23
C LEU A 117 11.69 8.55 46.53
N LEU A 118 10.41 8.27 46.77
CA LEU A 118 9.43 9.30 47.11
C LEU A 118 9.80 10.02 48.42
N HIS A 119 10.26 9.29 49.43
CA HIS A 119 10.75 9.89 50.68
C HIS A 119 12.04 10.69 50.47
N ALA A 120 12.94 10.26 49.59
CA ALA A 120 14.13 11.03 49.23
C ALA A 120 13.76 12.37 48.57
N ILE A 121 12.75 12.38 47.69
CA ILE A 121 12.20 13.59 47.08
C ILE A 121 11.61 14.51 48.15
N LEU A 122 10.75 14.00 49.03
CA LEU A 122 10.13 14.78 50.12
C LEU A 122 11.18 15.35 51.08
N ASN A 123 12.18 14.57 51.45
CA ASN A 123 13.30 15.03 52.28
C ASN A 123 14.08 16.15 51.59
N ARG A 124 14.33 16.04 50.28
CA ARG A 124 14.98 17.09 49.49
C ARG A 124 14.14 18.37 49.43
N MET A 125 12.83 18.25 49.28
CA MET A 125 11.89 19.38 49.35
C MET A 125 11.85 20.00 50.74
N THR A 126 11.99 19.21 51.81
CA THR A 126 12.01 19.74 53.17
C THR A 126 13.31 20.51 53.45
N LEU A 127 14.44 19.99 52.98
CA LEU A 127 15.74 20.65 53.12
C LEU A 127 15.85 21.92 52.27
N ASN A 128 15.19 21.94 51.11
CA ASN A 128 15.16 23.09 50.20
C ASN A 128 13.70 23.36 49.79
N PRO A 129 12.90 24.05 50.62
CA PRO A 129 11.47 24.23 50.37
C PRO A 129 11.22 24.97 49.06
N PRO A 130 10.20 24.55 48.28
CA PRO A 130 9.76 25.32 47.11
C PRO A 130 9.31 26.71 47.55
N LYS A 131 9.48 27.70 46.67
CA LYS A 131 9.05 29.07 46.99
C LYS A 131 7.53 29.12 47.20
N ASP A 132 7.12 29.73 48.32
CA ASP A 132 5.71 30.06 48.56
C ASP A 132 5.20 30.95 47.44
N SER A 133 4.35 30.39 46.59
CA SER A 133 3.79 31.04 45.42
C SER A 133 2.29 30.76 45.38
N ALA A 134 1.49 31.81 45.20
CA ALA A 134 0.04 31.72 45.18
C ALA A 134 -0.52 31.18 43.84
N LEU A 135 0.35 30.80 42.89
CA LEU A 135 0.08 30.25 41.55
C LEU A 135 -1.20 30.82 40.90
N LYS A 136 -1.19 32.12 40.61
CA LYS A 136 -2.37 32.87 40.16
C LYS A 136 -2.59 32.82 38.65
N THR A 137 -1.56 32.51 37.88
CA THR A 137 -1.56 32.46 36.41
C THR A 137 -1.09 31.10 35.90
N SER A 138 -1.42 30.73 34.65
CA SER A 138 -0.90 29.49 34.04
C SER A 138 0.61 29.49 33.95
N GLU A 139 1.20 30.64 33.60
CA GLU A 139 2.66 30.80 33.51
C GLU A 139 3.36 30.58 34.85
N GLU A 140 2.80 31.12 35.95
CA GLU A 140 3.33 30.88 37.30
C GLU A 140 3.25 29.39 37.69
N ARG A 141 2.16 28.71 37.32
CA ARG A 141 1.99 27.26 37.53
C ARG A 141 3.02 26.47 36.73
N GLU A 142 3.17 26.75 35.44
CA GLU A 142 4.10 26.05 34.55
C GLU A 142 5.55 26.24 34.98
N ASP A 143 5.95 27.45 35.37
CA ASP A 143 7.27 27.73 35.92
C ASP A 143 7.51 26.98 37.25
N TRP A 144 6.50 26.89 38.12
CA TRP A 144 6.59 26.10 39.35
C TRP A 144 6.74 24.60 39.05
N GLU A 145 5.95 24.06 38.12
CA GLU A 145 5.98 22.65 37.70
C GLU A 145 7.33 22.28 37.09
N ALA A 146 7.87 23.15 36.21
CA ALA A 146 9.19 22.97 35.63
C ALA A 146 10.28 22.95 36.71
N LYS A 147 10.25 23.90 37.66
CA LYS A 147 11.18 23.94 38.80
C LYS A 147 11.02 22.74 39.71
N PHE A 148 9.79 22.25 39.90
CA PHE A 148 9.53 21.06 40.70
C PHE A 148 10.21 19.83 40.09
N ALA A 149 9.96 19.59 38.80
CA ALA A 149 10.57 18.50 38.05
C ALA A 149 12.09 18.60 38.06
N GLN A 150 12.64 19.75 37.67
CA GLN A 150 14.09 19.96 37.50
C GLN A 150 14.87 19.87 38.83
N ASN A 151 14.35 20.45 39.91
CA ASN A 151 15.12 20.59 41.16
C ASN A 151 14.95 19.41 42.12
N TYR A 152 13.79 18.73 42.10
CA TYR A 152 13.46 17.70 43.08
C TYR A 152 13.32 16.31 42.47
N VAL A 153 12.72 16.16 41.30
CA VAL A 153 12.39 14.85 40.72
C VAL A 153 13.50 14.34 39.79
N SER A 154 13.79 15.04 38.69
CA SER A 154 14.74 14.62 37.65
C SER A 154 16.11 14.18 38.19
N PRO A 155 16.73 14.89 39.16
CA PRO A 155 18.02 14.48 39.72
C PRO A 155 17.98 13.14 40.45
N LEU A 156 16.83 12.75 41.00
CA LEU A 156 16.65 11.57 41.83
C LEU A 156 16.16 10.36 41.05
N ILE A 157 15.40 10.56 39.97
CA ILE A 157 14.93 9.47 39.10
C ILE A 157 15.96 9.03 38.05
N LYS A 158 16.97 9.87 37.77
CA LYS A 158 18.04 9.58 36.79
C LYS A 158 18.75 8.25 37.06
N ASN A 159 18.92 7.90 38.32
CA ASN A 159 19.40 6.59 38.75
C ASN A 159 18.72 6.22 40.07
N VAL A 160 17.55 5.58 39.96
CA VAL A 160 16.73 5.20 41.12
C VAL A 160 17.52 4.33 42.09
N THR A 161 18.27 3.34 41.58
CA THR A 161 19.09 2.44 42.41
C THR A 161 20.09 3.24 43.25
N ASN A 162 20.84 4.15 42.64
CA ASN A 162 21.80 4.98 43.37
C ASN A 162 21.11 5.89 44.40
N THR A 163 20.03 6.56 44.01
CA THR A 163 19.25 7.42 44.91
C THR A 163 18.76 6.65 46.14
N VAL A 164 18.20 5.46 45.92
CA VAL A 164 17.67 4.61 46.98
C VAL A 164 18.79 4.14 47.89
N THR A 165 19.91 3.66 47.34
CA THR A 165 21.08 3.23 48.13
C THR A 165 21.64 4.38 48.98
N GLU A 166 21.79 5.58 48.42
CA GLU A 166 22.27 6.76 49.16
C GLU A 166 21.29 7.19 50.26
N PHE A 167 19.99 7.18 49.97
CA PHE A 167 18.98 7.54 50.97
C PHE A 167 18.89 6.51 52.09
N ARG A 168 18.98 5.22 51.76
CA ARG A 168 19.01 4.11 52.73
C ARG A 168 20.24 4.19 53.63
N ALA A 169 21.42 4.48 53.07
CA ALA A 169 22.63 4.72 53.87
C ALA A 169 22.46 5.89 54.87
N LYS A 170 21.74 6.95 54.50
CA LYS A 170 21.41 8.06 55.43
C LYS A 170 20.47 7.62 56.53
N LEU A 171 19.46 6.80 56.22
CA LEU A 171 18.54 6.22 57.21
C LEU A 171 19.29 5.29 58.17
N ASP A 172 20.11 4.37 57.65
CA ASP A 172 20.91 3.44 58.46
C ASP A 172 21.88 4.18 59.39
N ALA A 173 22.52 5.25 58.90
CA ALA A 173 23.39 6.09 59.73
C ALA A 173 22.62 6.83 60.83
N ALA A 174 21.37 7.23 60.59
CA ALA A 174 20.50 7.84 61.59
C ALA A 174 19.97 6.82 62.62
N LEU A 175 19.61 5.61 62.17
CA LEU A 175 19.18 4.49 63.01
C LEU A 175 20.32 3.97 63.88
N THR A 176 21.53 3.85 63.33
CA THR A 176 22.71 3.41 64.09
C THR A 176 23.01 4.36 65.27
N LYS A 177 22.77 5.66 65.10
CA LYS A 177 22.91 6.66 66.19
C LYS A 177 21.85 6.54 67.29
N THR A 178 20.69 5.94 67.00
CA THR A 178 19.54 5.91 67.91
C THR A 178 19.24 4.52 68.50
N GLN A 179 19.52 3.44 67.78
CA GLN A 179 19.12 2.06 68.10
C GLN A 179 20.26 1.02 68.02
N GLY A 180 21.48 1.41 67.61
CA GLY A 180 22.61 0.50 67.37
C GLY A 180 22.62 -0.10 65.95
N SER A 181 23.77 -0.60 65.47
CA SER A 181 23.91 -1.12 64.09
C SER A 181 23.50 -2.59 63.97
N SER A 182 22.60 -2.91 63.04
CA SER A 182 22.34 -4.29 62.59
C SER A 182 23.33 -4.67 61.48
N ILE A 183 24.26 -5.58 61.77
CA ILE A 183 25.29 -6.02 60.80
C ILE A 183 24.61 -6.75 59.62
N ILE A 184 23.63 -7.61 59.90
CA ILE A 184 22.91 -8.39 58.88
C ILE A 184 22.14 -7.48 57.92
N GLU A 185 21.45 -6.48 58.45
CA GLU A 185 20.70 -5.53 57.63
C GLU A 185 21.63 -4.67 56.77
N GLY A 186 22.76 -4.21 57.33
CA GLY A 186 23.79 -3.49 56.58
C GLY A 186 24.48 -4.33 55.50
N GLU A 187 24.62 -5.64 55.70
CA GLU A 187 25.13 -6.57 54.69
C GLU A 187 24.12 -6.82 53.56
N VAL A 188 22.85 -7.10 53.90
CA VAL A 188 21.76 -7.32 52.93
C VAL A 188 21.53 -6.06 52.08
N ASN A 189 21.49 -4.90 52.73
CA ASN A 189 21.30 -3.61 52.07
C ASN A 189 22.57 -3.09 51.39
N GLN A 190 23.72 -3.75 51.59
CA GLN A 190 25.04 -3.34 51.11
C GLN A 190 25.44 -1.92 51.54
N THR A 191 24.99 -1.49 52.71
CA THR A 191 25.29 -0.18 53.32
C THR A 191 26.43 -0.25 54.36
N LEU A 192 26.91 -1.46 54.70
CA LEU A 192 28.03 -1.65 55.63
C LEU A 192 29.34 -1.06 55.08
N LEU A 193 30.07 -0.34 55.93
CA LEU A 193 31.43 0.12 55.63
C LEU A 193 32.40 -1.08 55.67
N MET A 194 32.72 -1.61 54.49
CA MET A 194 33.61 -2.76 54.34
C MET A 194 35.09 -2.32 54.33
N ASP A 195 35.83 -2.64 55.39
CA ASP A 195 37.28 -2.43 55.44
C ASP A 195 38.03 -3.40 54.49
N GLN A 196 39.35 -3.21 54.33
CA GLN A 196 40.15 -4.01 53.40
C GLN A 196 40.21 -5.49 53.82
N LYS A 197 40.19 -5.76 55.13
CA LYS A 197 40.24 -7.12 55.68
C LYS A 197 38.96 -7.88 55.33
N TYR A 198 37.80 -7.27 55.61
CA TYR A 198 36.49 -7.83 55.28
C TYR A 198 36.35 -8.13 53.78
N LYS A 199 36.80 -7.19 52.92
CA LYS A 199 36.75 -7.38 51.47
C LYS A 199 37.57 -8.59 50.99
N LEU A 200 38.72 -8.85 51.60
CA LEU A 200 39.58 -9.99 51.27
C LEU A 200 39.03 -11.31 51.83
N GLU A 201 38.48 -11.29 53.04
CA GLU A 201 37.97 -12.50 53.72
C GLU A 201 36.63 -12.97 53.16
N HIS A 202 35.72 -12.06 52.81
CA HIS A 202 34.34 -12.39 52.48
C HIS A 202 33.95 -12.15 51.00
N LEU A 203 34.85 -11.54 50.22
CA LEU A 203 34.67 -11.27 48.78
C LEU A 203 33.25 -10.78 48.42
N PRO A 204 32.73 -9.71 49.06
CA PRO A 204 31.34 -9.28 48.95
C PRO A 204 30.95 -8.77 47.54
N ARG A 205 31.88 -8.78 46.57
CA ARG A 205 31.62 -8.54 45.15
C ARG A 205 30.99 -9.74 44.44
N LEU A 206 31.27 -10.96 44.90
CA LEU A 206 30.76 -12.20 44.29
C LEU A 206 29.29 -12.45 44.65
N TRP A 207 28.86 -12.03 45.83
CA TRP A 207 27.55 -12.34 46.41
C TRP A 207 26.50 -11.23 46.19
N ARG A 208 26.73 -10.35 45.20
CA ARG A 208 25.86 -9.20 45.00
C ARG A 208 24.63 -9.58 44.22
N SER A 209 23.51 -9.00 44.65
CA SER A 209 22.31 -8.95 43.84
C SER A 209 22.59 -8.08 42.60
N ILE A 210 22.44 -8.69 41.41
CA ILE A 210 22.66 -8.03 40.12
C ILE A 210 21.34 -7.76 39.39
N GLY A 211 21.30 -6.64 38.68
CA GLY A 211 20.14 -6.25 37.88
C GLY A 211 19.88 -7.19 36.71
N THR A 212 18.60 -7.39 36.40
CA THR A 212 18.16 -8.17 35.24
C THR A 212 18.02 -7.23 34.04
N ILE A 213 18.63 -7.60 32.92
CA ILE A 213 18.48 -6.87 31.66
C ILE A 213 17.10 -7.23 31.09
N SER A 214 16.27 -6.24 30.84
CA SER A 214 14.92 -6.40 30.29
C SER A 214 14.53 -5.21 29.42
N PHE A 215 13.50 -5.36 28.59
CA PHE A 215 12.90 -4.28 27.82
C PHE A 215 12.39 -3.15 28.72
N GLN A 216 11.73 -3.49 29.83
CA GLN A 216 11.22 -2.52 30.80
C GLN A 216 12.37 -1.74 31.45
N GLY A 217 13.49 -2.40 31.76
CA GLY A 217 14.70 -1.74 32.26
C GLY A 217 15.31 -0.79 31.23
N PHE A 218 15.35 -1.20 29.96
CA PHE A 218 15.84 -0.35 28.86
C PHE A 218 14.98 0.90 28.70
N ARG A 219 13.64 0.75 28.69
CA ARG A 219 12.71 1.87 28.60
C ARG A 219 12.80 2.82 29.79
N ALA A 220 12.89 2.28 31.00
CA ALA A 220 13.06 3.09 32.21
C ALA A 220 14.39 3.88 32.19
N TYR A 221 15.49 3.23 31.76
CA TYR A 221 16.79 3.88 31.63
C TYR A 221 16.79 5.00 30.57
N TYR A 222 16.11 4.79 29.43
CA TYR A 222 15.95 5.86 28.44
C TYR A 222 15.15 7.04 29.01
N ASN A 223 14.02 6.74 29.66
CA ASN A 223 13.12 7.76 30.20
C ASN A 223 13.67 8.51 31.42
N SER A 224 14.70 7.98 32.09
CA SER A 224 15.29 8.61 33.27
C SER A 224 15.99 9.94 32.98
N ASP A 225 16.36 10.18 31.71
CA ASP A 225 16.99 11.43 31.24
C ASP A 225 16.48 11.76 29.82
N ILE A 226 15.15 11.83 29.67
CA ILE A 226 14.47 11.93 28.38
C ILE A 226 14.95 13.12 27.53
N GLU A 227 15.13 14.30 28.12
CA GLU A 227 15.58 15.52 27.42
C GLU A 227 16.92 15.29 26.71
N LYS A 228 17.86 14.66 27.42
CA LYS A 228 19.17 14.32 26.88
C LYS A 228 19.06 13.18 25.87
N HIS A 229 18.38 12.10 26.21
CA HIS A 229 18.36 10.90 25.38
C HIS A 229 17.57 11.08 24.08
N GLU A 230 16.51 11.88 24.07
CA GLU A 230 15.79 12.23 22.85
C GLU A 230 16.64 13.12 21.93
N THR A 231 17.48 13.98 22.50
CA THR A 231 18.40 14.81 21.72
C THR A 231 19.50 14.00 21.03
N TYR A 232 20.11 13.03 21.73
CA TYR A 232 21.28 12.28 21.23
C TYR A 232 20.96 10.91 20.63
N PHE A 233 19.82 10.32 20.98
CA PHE A 233 19.34 9.02 20.53
C PHE A 233 17.85 9.11 20.12
N PRO A 234 17.48 10.03 19.20
CA PRO A 234 16.09 10.30 18.83
C PRO A 234 15.38 9.11 18.19
N PHE A 235 16.11 8.18 17.55
CA PHE A 235 15.49 7.04 16.90
C PHE A 235 14.88 6.07 17.93
N ILE A 236 15.45 5.97 19.13
CA ILE A 236 14.85 5.19 20.23
C ILE A 236 13.50 5.78 20.67
N SER A 237 13.35 7.11 20.67
CA SER A 237 12.06 7.77 20.98
C SER A 237 10.99 7.39 19.95
N VAL A 238 11.33 7.44 18.66
CA VAL A 238 10.42 6.97 17.58
C VAL A 238 10.10 5.48 17.75
N PHE A 239 11.10 4.65 18.03
CA PHE A 239 10.90 3.22 18.28
C PHE A 239 9.89 2.95 19.41
N PHE A 240 10.03 3.60 20.57
CA PHE A 240 9.08 3.38 21.67
C PHE A 240 7.65 3.82 21.35
N ARG A 241 7.46 4.86 20.52
CA ARG A 241 6.13 5.28 20.06
C ARG A 241 5.47 4.28 19.12
N TYR A 242 6.25 3.50 18.39
CA TYR A 242 5.76 2.51 17.42
C TYR A 242 5.90 1.07 17.88
N PHE A 243 6.46 0.79 19.06
CA PHE A 243 6.78 -0.56 19.53
C PHE A 243 5.63 -1.57 19.30
N ASP A 244 4.43 -1.28 19.83
CA ASP A 244 3.26 -2.16 19.70
C ASP A 244 2.71 -2.23 18.26
N LYS A 245 2.99 -1.22 17.44
CA LYS A 245 2.55 -1.15 16.03
C LYS A 245 3.49 -1.91 15.10
N LEU A 246 4.80 -1.90 15.37
CA LEU A 246 5.83 -2.52 14.54
C LEU A 246 5.66 -4.04 14.47
N GLU A 247 5.24 -4.68 15.57
CA GLU A 247 4.99 -6.12 15.60
C GLU A 247 3.89 -6.55 14.61
N LYS A 248 3.02 -5.63 14.19
CA LYS A 248 1.94 -5.88 13.23
C LYS A 248 2.41 -5.78 11.78
N VAL A 249 3.42 -4.95 11.51
CA VAL A 249 3.90 -4.70 10.14
C VAL A 249 4.45 -5.96 9.48
N LYS A 250 4.95 -6.92 10.28
CA LYS A 250 5.43 -8.22 9.78
C LYS A 250 4.39 -9.00 8.96
N TYR A 251 3.10 -8.74 9.19
CA TYR A 251 2.00 -9.38 8.48
C TYR A 251 1.78 -8.84 7.06
N LEU A 252 2.35 -7.67 6.72
CA LEU A 252 2.20 -7.06 5.39
C LEU A 252 2.77 -7.95 4.29
N CYS A 253 3.97 -8.50 4.51
CA CYS A 253 4.66 -9.23 3.46
C CYS A 253 3.98 -10.57 3.09
N PRO A 254 3.56 -11.43 4.03
CA PRO A 254 2.73 -12.60 3.73
C PRO A 254 1.48 -12.27 2.92
N ILE A 255 0.81 -11.16 3.24
CA ILE A 255 -0.41 -10.71 2.54
C ILE A 255 -0.10 -10.33 1.10
N VAL A 256 0.85 -9.41 0.90
CA VAL A 256 1.26 -8.96 -0.43
C VAL A 256 1.72 -10.12 -1.29
N ASN A 257 2.54 -11.03 -0.75
CA ASN A 257 3.06 -12.19 -1.46
C ASN A 257 1.92 -13.09 -1.99
N PHE A 258 0.95 -13.43 -1.15
CA PHE A 258 -0.14 -14.32 -1.55
C PHE A 258 -1.12 -13.65 -2.52
N VAL A 259 -1.43 -12.36 -2.33
CA VAL A 259 -2.24 -11.57 -3.26
C VAL A 259 -1.59 -11.51 -4.64
N GLN A 260 -0.27 -11.32 -4.71
CA GLN A 260 0.47 -11.35 -5.97
C GLN A 260 0.44 -12.74 -6.63
N ILE A 261 0.55 -13.82 -5.86
CA ILE A 261 0.40 -15.20 -6.37
C ILE A 261 -0.98 -15.39 -7.01
N ILE A 262 -2.06 -15.05 -6.29
CA ILE A 262 -3.43 -15.18 -6.79
C ILE A 262 -3.63 -14.34 -8.06
N SER A 263 -3.20 -13.08 -8.02
CA SER A 263 -3.33 -12.15 -9.15
C SER A 263 -2.60 -12.67 -10.39
N SER A 264 -1.41 -13.26 -10.21
CA SER A 264 -0.63 -13.82 -11.31
C SER A 264 -1.24 -15.07 -11.95
N ARG A 265 -1.97 -15.88 -11.18
CA ARG A 265 -2.53 -17.16 -11.66
C ARG A 265 -3.97 -17.03 -12.17
N LEU A 266 -4.76 -16.17 -11.53
CA LEU A 266 -6.21 -16.06 -11.78
C LEU A 266 -6.62 -14.79 -12.53
N GLY A 267 -5.72 -13.80 -12.66
CA GLY A 267 -6.01 -12.56 -13.38
C GLY A 267 -6.51 -12.83 -14.80
N TYR A 268 -7.59 -12.15 -15.19
CA TYR A 268 -8.33 -12.30 -16.46
C TYR A 268 -8.96 -13.69 -16.71
N ARG A 269 -8.79 -14.66 -15.81
CA ARG A 269 -9.32 -16.04 -15.92
C ARG A 269 -10.48 -16.32 -14.96
N LEU A 270 -10.60 -15.52 -13.90
CA LEU A 270 -11.62 -15.66 -12.87
C LEU A 270 -12.73 -14.62 -13.08
N SER A 271 -13.97 -15.07 -13.24
CA SER A 271 -15.15 -14.17 -13.23
C SER A 271 -15.56 -13.79 -11.81
N ARG A 272 -16.33 -12.72 -11.67
CA ARG A 272 -16.85 -12.26 -10.37
C ARG A 272 -17.70 -13.32 -9.68
N GLU A 273 -18.59 -13.99 -10.41
CA GLU A 273 -19.47 -15.03 -9.85
C GLU A 273 -18.66 -16.21 -9.35
N ARG A 274 -17.65 -16.64 -10.11
CA ARG A 274 -16.79 -17.76 -9.71
C ARG A 274 -15.91 -17.40 -8.52
N ALA A 275 -15.44 -16.15 -8.40
CA ALA A 275 -14.65 -15.69 -7.26
C ALA A 275 -15.39 -15.80 -5.92
N GLN A 276 -16.72 -15.62 -5.92
CA GLN A 276 -17.54 -15.70 -4.71
C GLN A 276 -17.80 -17.14 -4.24
N VAL A 277 -17.71 -18.13 -5.13
CA VAL A 277 -18.03 -19.53 -4.82
C VAL A 277 -16.78 -20.39 -4.69
N LYS A 278 -15.72 -20.07 -5.46
CA LYS A 278 -14.47 -20.84 -5.47
C LYS A 278 -13.72 -20.66 -4.14
N SER A 279 -13.38 -21.76 -3.48
CA SER A 279 -12.62 -21.74 -2.23
C SER A 279 -11.11 -21.67 -2.45
N PHE A 280 -10.35 -21.30 -1.42
CA PHE A 280 -8.88 -21.39 -1.45
C PHE A 280 -8.40 -22.84 -1.66
N GLU A 281 -9.11 -23.83 -1.11
CA GLU A 281 -8.84 -25.26 -1.35
C GLU A 281 -9.01 -25.64 -2.82
N ASP A 282 -10.10 -25.19 -3.47
CA ASP A 282 -10.32 -25.43 -4.90
C ASP A 282 -9.23 -24.78 -5.76
N PHE A 283 -8.80 -23.57 -5.40
CA PHE A 283 -7.69 -22.90 -6.06
C PHE A 283 -6.38 -23.70 -5.95
N ILE A 284 -5.98 -24.10 -4.74
CA ILE A 284 -4.74 -24.83 -4.50
C ILE A 284 -4.77 -26.20 -5.20
N ASN A 285 -5.90 -26.90 -5.16
CA ASN A 285 -6.04 -28.19 -5.81
C ASN A 285 -6.00 -28.07 -7.33
N GLU A 286 -6.74 -27.13 -7.95
CA GLU A 286 -6.71 -26.94 -9.40
C GLU A 286 -5.31 -26.56 -9.91
N GLU A 287 -4.67 -25.58 -9.28
CA GLU A 287 -3.34 -25.09 -9.68
C GLU A 287 -2.19 -26.07 -9.44
N SER A 288 -2.38 -27.05 -8.54
CA SER A 288 -1.43 -28.15 -8.30
C SER A 288 -1.73 -29.40 -9.14
N ASN A 289 -2.64 -29.32 -10.11
CA ASN A 289 -3.15 -30.44 -10.89
C ASN A 289 -3.65 -31.58 -9.98
N TYR A 290 -4.49 -31.22 -9.02
CA TYR A 290 -5.06 -32.09 -8.00
C TYR A 290 -4.00 -32.90 -7.24
N ARG A 291 -3.02 -32.19 -6.66
CA ARG A 291 -1.87 -32.73 -5.89
C ARG A 291 -0.90 -33.62 -6.68
N LYS A 292 -0.99 -33.64 -8.02
CA LYS A 292 0.02 -34.33 -8.84
C LYS A 292 1.36 -33.59 -8.83
N SER A 293 1.35 -32.27 -8.68
CA SER A 293 2.55 -31.47 -8.45
C SER A 293 2.73 -31.17 -6.96
N ASP A 294 3.49 -32.03 -6.27
CA ASP A 294 3.73 -31.91 -4.83
C ASP A 294 4.48 -30.61 -4.46
N GLU A 295 5.42 -30.17 -5.32
CA GLU A 295 6.16 -28.93 -5.13
C GLU A 295 5.25 -27.69 -5.18
N ILE A 296 4.37 -27.60 -6.19
CA ILE A 296 3.42 -26.50 -6.33
C ILE A 296 2.40 -26.54 -5.19
N PHE A 297 1.91 -27.72 -4.83
CA PHE A 297 0.98 -27.88 -3.72
C PHE A 297 1.58 -27.36 -2.41
N LYS A 298 2.82 -27.79 -2.08
CA LYS A 298 3.54 -27.34 -0.88
C LYS A 298 3.84 -25.84 -0.88
N TYR A 299 4.21 -25.30 -2.03
CA TYR A 299 4.44 -23.86 -2.18
C TYR A 299 3.15 -23.06 -1.93
N LEU A 300 2.04 -23.42 -2.58
CA LEU A 300 0.77 -22.70 -2.46
C LEU A 300 0.17 -22.83 -1.05
N ILE A 301 0.19 -24.03 -0.45
CA ILE A 301 -0.35 -24.23 0.90
C ILE A 301 0.46 -23.48 1.96
N SER A 302 1.79 -23.41 1.82
CA SER A 302 2.64 -22.65 2.74
C SER A 302 2.31 -21.15 2.69
N ASN A 303 2.27 -20.57 1.48
CA ASN A 303 1.93 -19.16 1.31
C ASN A 303 0.50 -18.84 1.76
N PHE A 304 -0.45 -19.75 1.51
CA PHE A 304 -1.82 -19.60 2.02
C PHE A 304 -1.87 -19.60 3.55
N ASN A 305 -1.14 -20.51 4.22
CA ASN A 305 -1.13 -20.57 5.68
C ASN A 305 -0.56 -19.28 6.29
N ASP A 306 0.52 -18.75 5.71
CA ASP A 306 1.11 -17.48 6.15
C ASP A 306 0.15 -16.31 5.92
N PHE A 307 -0.54 -16.28 4.77
CA PHE A 307 -1.60 -15.31 4.47
C PHE A 307 -2.77 -15.38 5.44
N ALA A 308 -3.34 -16.58 5.66
CA ALA A 308 -4.50 -16.77 6.52
C ALA A 308 -4.18 -16.39 7.96
N LYS A 309 -2.97 -16.73 8.45
CA LYS A 309 -2.49 -16.30 9.76
C LYS A 309 -2.40 -14.77 9.82
N ALA A 310 -1.70 -14.14 8.87
CA ALA A 310 -1.53 -12.70 8.82
C ALA A 310 -2.87 -11.95 8.75
N TRP A 311 -3.79 -12.41 7.93
CA TRP A 311 -5.13 -11.85 7.79
C TRP A 311 -5.92 -11.91 9.10
N ASN A 312 -6.02 -13.10 9.70
CA ASN A 312 -6.84 -13.31 10.89
C ASN A 312 -6.29 -12.54 12.10
N GLU A 313 -4.96 -12.46 12.25
CA GLU A 313 -4.32 -11.66 13.30
C GLU A 313 -4.67 -10.16 13.16
N VAL A 314 -4.55 -9.62 11.94
CA VAL A 314 -4.82 -8.19 11.69
C VAL A 314 -6.31 -7.86 11.87
N ILE A 315 -7.22 -8.71 11.38
CA ILE A 315 -8.67 -8.53 11.54
C ILE A 315 -9.10 -8.56 13.01
N ASN A 316 -8.55 -9.46 13.80
CA ASN A 316 -8.86 -9.57 15.23
C ASN A 316 -8.32 -8.37 16.03
N ASP A 317 -7.13 -7.88 15.67
CA ASP A 317 -6.53 -6.70 16.28
C ASP A 317 -7.31 -5.41 16.00
N ILE A 318 -7.91 -5.30 14.81
CA ILE A 318 -8.81 -4.20 14.44
C ILE A 318 -10.06 -4.19 15.35
N ASP A 319 -10.43 -5.31 15.98
CA ASP A 319 -11.60 -5.41 16.86
C ASP A 319 -11.37 -4.89 18.28
N GLN A 320 -10.13 -4.88 18.78
CA GLN A 320 -9.82 -4.58 20.19
C GLN A 320 -9.59 -3.09 20.50
N PHE A 321 -9.36 -2.24 19.50
CA PHE A 321 -9.10 -0.82 19.74
C PHE A 321 -10.37 0.03 19.68
N GLN A 322 -10.89 0.44 20.85
CA GLN A 322 -11.92 1.49 20.95
C GLN A 322 -11.49 2.83 20.32
N SER A 323 -10.18 3.08 20.20
CA SER A 323 -9.62 4.25 19.51
C SER A 323 -9.78 4.18 17.99
N TRP A 324 -10.08 3.01 17.42
CA TRP A 324 -10.46 2.94 16.02
C TRP A 324 -11.82 3.58 15.78
N ASN A 325 -12.72 3.78 16.75
CA ASN A 325 -13.98 4.52 16.51
C ASN A 325 -13.77 5.99 16.05
N GLU A 326 -12.60 6.59 16.31
CA GLU A 326 -12.27 7.94 15.80
C GLU A 326 -11.64 7.93 14.40
N VAL A 327 -11.01 6.83 13.99
CA VAL A 327 -10.50 6.61 12.62
C VAL A 327 -11.55 5.90 11.72
N ILE A 328 -12.51 5.18 12.33
CA ILE A 328 -13.64 4.44 11.76
C ILE A 328 -14.91 5.29 11.61
N ASN A 329 -14.94 6.55 12.06
CA ASN A 329 -15.97 7.45 11.52
C ASN A 329 -15.83 7.63 9.98
N ASP A 330 -14.70 7.23 9.40
CA ASP A 330 -14.50 7.04 7.96
C ASP A 330 -14.52 5.56 7.49
N ILE A 331 -14.79 4.55 8.35
CA ILE A 331 -14.79 3.10 7.98
C ILE A 331 -15.98 2.30 8.56
N ASP A 332 -17.02 2.97 9.05
CA ASP A 332 -18.39 2.54 8.69
C ASP A 332 -18.62 2.77 7.18
N GLN A 333 -17.62 3.30 6.45
CA GLN A 333 -17.62 3.59 5.02
C GLN A 333 -16.22 3.51 4.36
N PHE A 334 -15.66 2.34 4.00
CA PHE A 334 -14.49 2.34 3.10
C PHE A 334 -14.90 2.91 1.74
N GLN A 335 -14.38 4.07 1.35
CA GLN A 335 -14.79 4.78 0.13
C GLN A 335 -16.33 4.86 -0.02
N CYS A 336 -17.05 5.19 1.07
CA CYS A 336 -18.52 5.25 1.15
C CYS A 336 -19.27 3.91 1.35
N HIS A 337 -18.60 2.78 1.67
CA HIS A 337 -19.23 1.46 1.86
C HIS A 337 -19.18 0.89 3.28
N GLU A 338 -20.35 0.57 3.87
CA GLU A 338 -20.47 -0.11 5.17
C GLU A 338 -19.78 -1.48 5.18
N LEU A 339 -18.76 -1.62 6.04
CA LEU A 339 -18.16 -2.92 6.31
C LEU A 339 -19.16 -3.80 7.09
N PRO A 340 -19.48 -5.02 6.61
CA PRO A 340 -20.36 -5.92 7.34
C PRO A 340 -19.85 -6.22 8.76
N LYS A 341 -20.75 -6.10 9.75
CA LYS A 341 -20.43 -6.25 11.19
C LYS A 341 -19.84 -7.63 11.56
N SER A 342 -20.14 -8.68 10.79
CA SER A 342 -19.52 -9.99 10.97
C SER A 342 -18.25 -10.08 10.13
N LYS A 343 -17.10 -9.89 10.78
CA LYS A 343 -15.79 -10.03 10.13
C LYS A 343 -15.51 -11.52 9.85
N PRO A 344 -15.04 -11.89 8.63
CA PRO A 344 -14.83 -13.27 8.27
C PRO A 344 -13.45 -13.79 8.72
N ASP A 345 -13.42 -14.99 9.31
CA ASP A 345 -12.19 -15.76 9.49
C ASP A 345 -11.81 -16.47 8.18
N ILE A 346 -10.57 -16.29 7.74
CA ILE A 346 -10.04 -16.99 6.57
C ILE A 346 -9.55 -18.38 6.95
N ASN A 347 -10.07 -19.37 6.22
CA ASN A 347 -9.59 -20.75 6.21
C ASN A 347 -9.70 -21.31 4.78
N LEU A 348 -9.28 -22.56 4.57
CA LEU A 348 -9.24 -23.19 3.25
C LEU A 348 -10.59 -23.21 2.51
N LYS A 349 -11.71 -23.22 3.24
CA LYS A 349 -13.07 -23.23 2.67
C LYS A 349 -13.60 -21.83 2.38
N SER A 350 -12.93 -20.79 2.86
CA SER A 350 -13.34 -19.41 2.60
C SER A 350 -13.22 -19.09 1.11
N PRO A 351 -14.09 -18.20 0.58
CA PRO A 351 -14.06 -17.83 -0.83
C PRO A 351 -12.81 -17.02 -1.16
N ILE A 352 -12.28 -17.24 -2.37
CA ILE A 352 -11.08 -16.53 -2.84
C ILE A 352 -11.30 -15.02 -3.02
N SER A 353 -12.56 -14.57 -3.13
CA SER A 353 -12.91 -13.15 -3.22
C SER A 353 -12.36 -12.31 -2.06
N LEU A 354 -12.07 -12.92 -0.91
CA LEU A 354 -11.42 -12.26 0.24
C LEU A 354 -9.92 -11.94 0.02
N ALA A 355 -9.28 -12.55 -0.99
CA ALA A 355 -7.88 -12.29 -1.32
C ALA A 355 -7.70 -11.48 -2.62
N LEU A 356 -8.80 -10.92 -3.16
CA LEU A 356 -8.77 -10.09 -4.38
C LEU A 356 -8.84 -8.62 -4.00
N VAL A 357 -7.89 -7.82 -4.50
CA VAL A 357 -7.85 -6.38 -4.23
C VAL A 357 -9.01 -5.71 -4.96
N GLU A 358 -9.97 -5.20 -4.21
CA GLU A 358 -11.10 -4.48 -4.78
C GLU A 358 -11.68 -3.51 -3.73
N PRO A 359 -12.07 -2.27 -4.11
CA PRO A 359 -12.63 -1.31 -3.16
C PRO A 359 -14.11 -1.60 -2.77
N LYS A 360 -14.71 -2.67 -3.29
CA LYS A 360 -16.10 -3.06 -3.07
C LYS A 360 -16.22 -4.56 -2.76
N ASP A 361 -17.43 -4.98 -2.40
CA ASP A 361 -17.78 -6.37 -2.08
C ASP A 361 -16.82 -6.99 -1.03
N SER A 362 -16.54 -8.28 -1.11
CA SER A 362 -15.64 -8.99 -0.19
C SER A 362 -14.18 -8.51 -0.25
N GLY A 363 -13.76 -7.86 -1.34
CA GLY A 363 -12.40 -7.36 -1.52
C GLY A 363 -12.05 -6.15 -0.64
N VAL A 364 -13.08 -5.47 -0.11
CA VAL A 364 -12.94 -4.28 0.74
C VAL A 364 -12.08 -4.57 1.98
N TYR A 365 -12.18 -5.76 2.56
CA TYR A 365 -11.41 -6.17 3.73
C TYR A 365 -9.91 -6.19 3.43
N LEU A 366 -9.52 -6.72 2.26
CA LEU A 366 -8.12 -6.79 1.86
C LEU A 366 -7.57 -5.38 1.62
N SER A 367 -8.36 -4.53 0.94
CA SER A 367 -8.00 -3.13 0.68
C SER A 367 -7.73 -2.38 1.99
N ALA A 368 -8.60 -2.52 2.98
CA ALA A 368 -8.44 -1.91 4.29
C ALA A 368 -7.22 -2.44 5.07
N ILE A 369 -6.98 -3.76 5.03
CA ILE A 369 -5.81 -4.38 5.67
C ILE A 369 -4.51 -3.87 5.04
N LEU A 370 -4.45 -3.79 3.72
CA LEU A 370 -3.28 -3.27 2.99
C LEU A 370 -3.03 -1.80 3.35
N GLU A 371 -4.06 -0.96 3.29
CA GLU A 371 -3.95 0.46 3.66
C GLU A 371 -3.46 0.65 5.10
N TYR A 372 -4.00 -0.13 6.04
CA TYR A 372 -3.58 -0.08 7.45
C TYR A 372 -2.10 -0.47 7.62
N LEU A 373 -1.69 -1.63 7.12
CA LEU A 373 -0.33 -2.14 7.33
C LEU A 373 0.72 -1.32 6.59
N ILE A 374 0.40 -0.86 5.37
CA ILE A 374 1.26 0.05 4.61
C ILE A 374 1.35 1.39 5.33
N GLY A 375 0.22 1.89 5.83
CA GLY A 375 0.17 3.10 6.65
C GLY A 375 1.06 3.01 7.89
N LEU A 376 1.04 1.89 8.62
CA LEU A 376 1.93 1.67 9.77
C LEU A 376 3.41 1.77 9.39
N GLN A 377 3.83 1.09 8.31
CA GLN A 377 5.22 1.14 7.84
C GLN A 377 5.59 2.56 7.39
N ASN A 378 4.80 3.14 6.49
CA ASN A 378 5.10 4.44 5.92
C ASN A 378 5.12 5.52 6.98
N ASN A 379 4.16 5.55 7.92
CA ASN A 379 4.14 6.52 9.01
C ASN A 379 5.39 6.41 9.90
N PHE A 380 5.79 5.18 10.24
CA PHE A 380 7.04 4.96 10.99
C PHE A 380 8.26 5.51 10.24
N LEU A 381 8.41 5.17 8.96
CA LEU A 381 9.54 5.62 8.14
C LEU A 381 9.53 7.14 7.94
N GLN A 382 8.37 7.75 7.72
CA GLN A 382 8.23 9.21 7.63
C GLN A 382 8.62 9.89 8.93
N GLU A 383 8.23 9.33 10.08
CA GLU A 383 8.63 9.87 11.37
C GLU A 383 10.14 9.78 11.61
N VAL A 384 10.79 8.71 11.15
CA VAL A 384 12.26 8.60 11.14
C VAL A 384 12.90 9.71 10.29
N LEU A 385 12.32 10.04 9.15
CA LEU A 385 12.80 11.14 8.29
C LEU A 385 12.66 12.54 8.93
N THR A 386 11.81 12.70 9.95
CA THR A 386 11.69 13.98 10.69
C THR A 386 12.85 14.24 11.65
N ILE A 387 13.69 13.22 11.93
CA ILE A 387 14.85 13.35 12.81
C ILE A 387 15.88 14.28 12.13
N PRO A 388 16.35 15.36 12.79
CA PRO A 388 17.34 16.25 12.21
C PRO A 388 18.66 15.53 11.87
N THR A 389 19.25 15.86 10.72
CA THR A 389 20.54 15.28 10.33
C THR A 389 21.64 15.69 11.30
N GLY A 390 22.54 14.75 11.62
CA GLY A 390 23.56 14.91 12.67
C GLY A 390 23.11 14.57 14.10
N ASN A 391 21.82 14.46 14.40
CA ASN A 391 21.33 14.13 15.75
C ASN A 391 21.29 12.62 16.05
N SER A 392 21.36 11.75 15.02
CA SER A 392 21.47 10.30 15.21
C SER A 392 22.59 9.72 14.35
N LYS A 393 23.59 9.12 14.99
CA LYS A 393 24.66 8.38 14.30
C LYS A 393 24.16 7.08 13.68
N ALA A 394 23.07 6.53 14.21
CA ALA A 394 22.48 5.28 13.75
C ALA A 394 21.88 5.42 12.34
N LEU A 395 21.37 6.60 11.99
CA LEU A 395 20.72 6.88 10.71
C LEU A 395 21.68 7.39 9.63
N LYS A 396 22.99 7.40 9.89
CA LYS A 396 24.00 7.94 8.96
C LYS A 396 23.97 7.27 7.58
N PHE A 397 23.54 6.01 7.49
CA PHE A 397 23.41 5.29 6.22
C PHE A 397 22.29 5.84 5.32
N LEU A 398 21.38 6.67 5.84
CA LEU A 398 20.33 7.35 5.08
C LEU A 398 20.77 8.72 4.55
N GLU A 399 21.93 9.25 4.99
CA GLU A 399 22.37 10.59 4.59
C GLU A 399 22.78 10.60 3.11
N GLU A 400 22.06 11.40 2.31
CA GLU A 400 22.47 11.73 0.96
C GLU A 400 23.04 13.15 0.92
N SER A 401 24.25 13.26 0.38
CA SER A 401 24.92 14.54 0.14
C SER A 401 24.50 15.11 -1.20
N TYR A 402 23.85 16.28 -1.21
CA TYR A 402 23.58 17.03 -2.43
C TYR A 402 24.36 18.35 -2.43
N PHE A 403 24.94 18.68 -3.58
CA PHE A 403 25.63 19.96 -3.78
C PHE A 403 24.61 21.03 -4.15
N ILE A 404 24.36 21.98 -3.24
CA ILE A 404 23.64 23.20 -3.61
C ILE A 404 24.63 24.07 -4.40
N GLN A 405 24.49 24.09 -5.73
CA GLN A 405 25.17 25.08 -6.57
C GLN A 405 24.46 26.42 -6.38
N GLY A 406 24.94 27.22 -5.43
CA GLY A 406 24.47 28.58 -5.24
C GLY A 406 24.74 29.41 -6.50
N THR A 407 23.69 29.82 -7.21
CA THR A 407 23.77 30.91 -8.18
C THR A 407 23.93 32.23 -7.42
N GLY A 408 25.13 32.49 -6.94
CA GLY A 408 25.45 33.71 -6.21
C GLY A 408 26.94 33.95 -6.27
N THR A 409 27.35 34.98 -7.00
CA THR A 409 28.72 35.49 -7.01
C THR A 409 29.05 36.03 -5.62
N GLY A 410 29.57 35.16 -4.76
CA GLY A 410 30.02 35.50 -3.42
C GLY A 410 30.62 34.26 -2.77
N ALA A 411 31.93 34.23 -2.63
CA ALA A 411 32.63 33.17 -1.91
C ALA A 411 32.29 33.27 -0.41
N ALA A 412 31.25 32.56 0.04
CA ALA A 412 30.97 32.30 1.45
C ALA A 412 30.09 31.04 1.58
N SER A 413 30.60 30.06 2.35
CA SER A 413 29.94 28.84 2.86
C SER A 413 29.15 27.98 1.85
N THR A 414 29.82 26.98 1.29
CA THR A 414 29.17 25.75 0.80
C THR A 414 28.60 24.97 1.99
N GLU A 415 27.39 25.30 2.44
CA GLU A 415 26.63 24.44 3.35
C GLU A 415 26.11 23.22 2.59
N SER A 416 26.76 22.08 2.78
CA SER A 416 26.20 20.78 2.41
C SER A 416 25.04 20.50 3.37
N SER A 417 23.81 20.67 2.90
CA SER A 417 22.63 20.21 3.62
C SER A 417 22.47 18.71 3.34
N ALA A 418 22.94 17.87 4.27
CA ALA A 418 22.64 16.44 4.25
C ALA A 418 21.17 16.25 4.64
N ARG A 419 20.44 15.44 3.87
CA ARG A 419 19.08 15.01 4.19
C ARG A 419 19.03 13.49 4.27
N PHE A 420 18.19 12.95 5.14
CA PHE A 420 17.87 11.53 5.10
C PHE A 420 16.99 11.25 3.88
N TYR A 421 17.28 10.15 3.20
CA TYR A 421 16.50 9.66 2.08
C TYR A 421 16.16 8.19 2.28
N ILE A 422 14.89 7.85 2.05
CA ILE A 422 14.39 6.49 1.95
C ILE A 422 13.84 6.34 0.54
N GLN A 423 14.22 5.25 -0.12
CA GLN A 423 13.74 4.96 -1.46
C GLN A 423 12.23 4.73 -1.43
N SER A 424 11.53 5.32 -2.40
CA SER A 424 10.11 5.02 -2.64
C SER A 424 9.95 4.00 -3.77
N LEU A 425 9.09 3.00 -3.56
CA LEU A 425 8.79 1.96 -4.53
C LEU A 425 7.30 1.66 -4.58
N LYS A 426 6.80 1.25 -5.76
CA LYS A 426 5.47 0.65 -5.87
C LYS A 426 5.48 -0.74 -5.23
N ILE A 427 4.38 -1.15 -4.62
CA ILE A 427 4.27 -2.45 -3.93
C ILE A 427 4.50 -3.68 -4.84
N ASN A 428 4.36 -3.54 -6.16
CA ASN A 428 4.68 -4.59 -7.11
C ASN A 428 6.18 -4.69 -7.45
N GLN A 429 6.99 -3.73 -7.01
CA GLN A 429 8.45 -3.68 -7.17
C GLN A 429 9.19 -4.04 -5.87
N THR A 430 8.49 -4.14 -4.75
CA THR A 430 9.08 -4.43 -3.44
C THR A 430 9.53 -5.89 -3.32
N LYS A 431 10.61 -6.10 -2.56
CA LYS A 431 11.14 -7.41 -2.15
C LYS A 431 10.86 -7.64 -0.67
N GLN A 432 11.02 -8.89 -0.22
CA GLN A 432 10.85 -9.28 1.19
C GLN A 432 11.59 -8.33 2.17
N ASN A 433 12.85 -8.00 1.88
CA ASN A 433 13.68 -7.14 2.74
C ASN A 433 13.20 -5.68 2.83
N ASN A 434 12.34 -5.24 1.90
CA ASN A 434 11.81 -3.88 1.88
C ASN A 434 10.68 -3.66 2.89
N PHE A 435 10.10 -4.73 3.42
CA PHE A 435 9.08 -4.68 4.47
C PHE A 435 9.71 -4.76 5.85
N ILE A 436 9.13 -4.06 6.83
CA ILE A 436 9.53 -4.19 8.23
C ILE A 436 9.02 -5.53 8.76
N ASN A 437 9.94 -6.44 9.08
CA ASN A 437 9.66 -7.70 9.76
C ASN A 437 10.26 -7.63 11.16
N TYR A 438 9.42 -7.35 12.15
CA TYR A 438 9.85 -7.05 13.51
C TYR A 438 9.19 -7.97 14.54
N GLU A 439 10.03 -8.54 15.40
CA GLU A 439 9.67 -9.18 16.66
C GLU A 439 10.70 -8.76 17.71
N TRP A 440 10.28 -8.53 18.95
CA TRP A 440 11.20 -8.16 20.01
C TRP A 440 12.24 -9.26 20.25
N ASP A 441 13.52 -8.87 20.21
CA ASP A 441 14.67 -9.75 20.43
C ASP A 441 15.52 -9.19 21.58
N GLU A 442 15.50 -9.88 22.73
CA GLU A 442 16.27 -9.46 23.91
C GLU A 442 17.78 -9.39 23.67
N ASN A 443 18.30 -10.06 22.63
CA ASN A 443 19.71 -10.00 22.28
C ASN A 443 20.17 -8.60 21.87
N ILE A 444 19.25 -7.70 21.47
CA ILE A 444 19.56 -6.29 21.22
C ILE A 444 20.14 -5.63 22.49
N LEU A 445 19.72 -6.09 23.68
CA LEU A 445 20.17 -5.59 24.96
C LEU A 445 21.48 -6.22 25.45
N GLN A 446 22.15 -7.06 24.65
CA GLN A 446 23.46 -7.62 25.00
C GLN A 446 24.55 -6.56 25.23
N TYR A 447 24.34 -5.35 24.69
CA TYR A 447 25.21 -4.19 24.89
C TYR A 447 24.95 -3.45 26.21
N SER A 448 24.58 -4.18 27.27
CA SER A 448 24.29 -3.62 28.59
C SER A 448 25.28 -4.12 29.62
N ASP A 449 25.76 -3.21 30.47
CA ASP A 449 26.68 -3.49 31.57
C ASP A 449 25.98 -3.39 32.93
N ARG A 450 26.59 -3.98 33.95
CA ARG A 450 26.11 -3.91 35.34
C ARG A 450 27.14 -3.19 36.19
N ASN A 451 26.69 -2.29 37.04
CA ASN A 451 27.59 -1.58 37.94
C ASN A 451 28.08 -2.50 39.07
N LEU A 452 29.37 -2.83 39.05
CA LEU A 452 29.99 -3.73 40.02
C LEU A 452 30.52 -3.00 41.27
N GLU A 453 30.06 -1.77 41.53
CA GLU A 453 30.32 -1.07 42.79
C GLU A 453 29.39 -1.54 43.91
N THR A 454 29.82 -1.38 45.17
CA THR A 454 29.05 -1.85 46.33
C THR A 454 27.72 -1.12 46.42
N GLY A 455 26.61 -1.85 46.60
CA GLY A 455 25.27 -1.26 46.63
C GLY A 455 24.74 -0.82 45.26
N ARG A 456 25.48 -1.08 44.18
CA ARG A 456 25.12 -0.70 42.80
C ARG A 456 24.89 -1.87 41.85
N GLY A 457 24.93 -3.12 42.32
CA GLY A 457 24.74 -4.30 41.46
C GLY A 457 23.44 -4.32 40.65
N GLN A 458 22.40 -3.64 41.14
CA GLN A 458 21.10 -3.48 40.48
C GLN A 458 21.06 -2.36 39.42
N ASP A 459 22.11 -1.55 39.31
CA ASP A 459 22.24 -0.48 38.34
C ASP A 459 22.75 -1.05 37.00
N VAL A 460 21.84 -1.14 36.03
CA VAL A 460 22.11 -1.63 34.67
C VAL A 460 22.30 -0.42 33.75
N ILE A 461 23.41 -0.41 33.03
CA ILE A 461 23.80 0.67 32.12
C ILE A 461 23.62 0.16 30.69
N TYR A 462 22.75 0.82 29.93
CA TYR A 462 22.47 0.46 28.54
C TYR A 462 23.31 1.31 27.58
N ASP A 463 24.05 0.67 26.68
CA ASP A 463 24.75 1.35 25.58
C ASP A 463 23.74 1.76 24.50
N LEU A 464 23.08 2.90 24.74
CA LEU A 464 22.04 3.44 23.86
C LEU A 464 22.52 3.62 22.41
N GLN A 465 23.80 3.92 22.21
CA GLN A 465 24.33 4.10 20.85
C GLN A 465 24.32 2.80 20.05
N LYS A 466 24.77 1.68 20.66
CA LYS A 466 24.77 0.38 19.98
C LYS A 466 23.36 -0.17 19.80
N ILE A 467 22.51 0.00 20.82
CA ILE A 467 21.10 -0.41 20.76
C ILE A 467 20.38 0.35 19.64
N GLU A 468 20.54 1.67 19.56
CA GLU A 468 19.95 2.50 18.50
C GLU A 468 20.44 2.07 17.12
N MET A 469 21.73 1.78 16.96
CA MET A 469 22.29 1.30 15.69
C MET A 469 21.73 -0.05 15.25
N ASP A 470 21.61 -1.03 16.16
CA ASP A 470 21.02 -2.34 15.83
C ASP A 470 19.53 -2.19 15.48
N LEU A 471 18.78 -1.41 16.25
CA LEU A 471 17.37 -1.13 15.95
C LEU A 471 17.19 -0.43 14.60
N ALA A 472 17.97 0.61 14.30
CA ALA A 472 17.88 1.33 13.02
C ALA A 472 18.25 0.42 11.83
N HIS A 473 19.26 -0.43 12.01
CA HIS A 473 19.62 -1.40 10.98
C HIS A 473 18.50 -2.43 10.74
N ARG A 474 17.85 -2.96 11.79
CA ARG A 474 16.75 -3.93 11.62
C ARG A 474 15.49 -3.29 11.03
N LEU A 475 15.15 -2.09 11.47
CA LEU A 475 13.86 -1.45 11.21
C LEU A 475 13.84 -0.50 10.02
N VAL A 476 14.99 -0.03 9.53
CA VAL A 476 15.05 1.02 8.49
C VAL A 476 15.99 0.66 7.34
N PHE A 477 17.08 -0.08 7.58
CA PHE A 477 18.00 -0.47 6.51
C PHE A 477 17.28 -1.29 5.42
N GLU A 478 17.48 -0.90 4.16
CA GLU A 478 16.81 -1.45 2.96
C GLU A 478 15.27 -1.39 2.96
N LYS A 479 14.66 -0.69 3.92
CA LYS A 479 13.20 -0.47 3.93
C LYS A 479 12.85 0.64 2.97
N VAL A 480 11.64 0.56 2.42
CA VAL A 480 11.16 1.50 1.40
C VAL A 480 9.85 2.12 1.82
N HIS A 481 9.67 3.36 1.39
CA HIS A 481 8.36 3.97 1.36
C HIS A 481 7.54 3.31 0.25
N ILE A 482 6.34 2.84 0.58
CA ILE A 482 5.46 2.22 -0.42
C ILE A 482 4.58 3.32 -1.01
N ASP A 483 4.75 3.59 -2.31
CA ASP A 483 4.00 4.63 -3.01
C ASP A 483 2.64 4.14 -3.50
N THR A 484 1.71 5.09 -3.65
CA THR A 484 0.42 4.86 -4.30
C THR A 484 0.55 4.86 -5.83
N LEU A 485 -0.49 4.38 -6.51
CA LEU A 485 -0.52 4.28 -7.96
C LEU A 485 -0.95 5.60 -8.60
N ASN A 486 -0.09 6.24 -9.39
CA ASN A 486 -0.40 7.28 -10.39
C ASN A 486 -1.53 8.25 -9.97
N ASP A 487 -1.28 9.07 -8.94
CA ASP A 487 -2.22 10.07 -8.37
C ASP A 487 -3.51 9.51 -7.72
N SER A 488 -3.66 8.19 -7.60
CA SER A 488 -4.73 7.55 -6.83
C SER A 488 -4.35 7.36 -5.35
N GLN A 489 -5.36 7.12 -4.51
CA GLN A 489 -5.17 6.72 -3.10
C GLN A 489 -4.86 5.22 -2.93
N ALA A 490 -4.89 4.42 -4.01
CA ALA A 490 -4.71 2.98 -3.93
C ALA A 490 -3.24 2.55 -4.02
N TYR A 491 -2.85 1.55 -3.22
CA TYR A 491 -1.51 0.96 -3.24
C TYR A 491 -1.36 -0.18 -4.27
N MET A 492 -2.45 -0.88 -4.59
CA MET A 492 -2.49 -2.01 -5.54
C MET A 492 -3.56 -1.78 -6.60
N GLU A 493 -3.31 -2.30 -7.82
CA GLU A 493 -4.30 -2.26 -8.90
C GLU A 493 -5.46 -3.19 -8.52
N PRO A 494 -6.72 -2.81 -8.83
CA PRO A 494 -7.85 -3.72 -8.65
C PRO A 494 -7.64 -5.04 -9.40
N PHE A 495 -8.16 -6.14 -8.84
CA PHE A 495 -8.02 -7.45 -9.46
C PHE A 495 -8.68 -7.47 -10.85
N PRO A 496 -7.97 -7.91 -11.90
CA PRO A 496 -8.51 -7.96 -13.24
C PRO A 496 -9.39 -9.20 -13.42
N TYR A 497 -10.71 -9.04 -13.41
CA TYR A 497 -11.64 -10.15 -13.66
C TYR A 497 -11.73 -10.50 -15.16
N HIS A 498 -12.10 -11.75 -15.43
CA HIS A 498 -12.43 -12.23 -16.78
C HIS A 498 -13.53 -11.39 -17.42
N MET A 499 -13.36 -11.00 -18.70
CA MET A 499 -14.28 -10.15 -19.47
C MET A 499 -14.38 -8.69 -19.00
N GLU A 500 -13.53 -8.25 -18.07
CA GLU A 500 -13.55 -6.88 -17.53
C GLU A 500 -12.33 -6.05 -17.93
N LEU A 501 -11.58 -6.46 -18.96
CA LEU A 501 -10.36 -5.76 -19.43
C LEU A 501 -10.59 -4.25 -19.59
N PHE A 502 -11.70 -3.86 -20.21
CA PHE A 502 -12.03 -2.47 -20.51
C PHE A 502 -12.48 -1.65 -19.30
N GLN A 503 -12.84 -2.27 -18.18
CA GLN A 503 -13.14 -1.54 -16.94
C GLN A 503 -11.88 -0.91 -16.34
N GLY A 504 -10.74 -1.62 -16.41
CA GLY A 504 -9.45 -1.12 -15.93
C GLY A 504 -8.58 -0.46 -17.01
N HIS A 505 -8.75 -0.86 -18.28
CA HIS A 505 -7.90 -0.42 -19.39
C HIS A 505 -8.74 0.00 -20.61
N MET A 506 -9.65 0.95 -20.41
CA MET A 506 -10.62 1.43 -21.40
C MET A 506 -10.03 1.74 -22.79
N ARG A 507 -8.81 2.28 -22.87
CA ARG A 507 -8.13 2.68 -24.12
C ARG A 507 -7.08 1.68 -24.62
N ILE A 508 -6.97 0.47 -24.05
CA ILE A 508 -5.88 -0.48 -24.35
C ILE A 508 -5.69 -0.76 -25.84
N LEU A 509 -6.78 -0.91 -26.60
CA LEU A 509 -6.69 -1.13 -28.04
C LEU A 509 -6.08 0.08 -28.75
N GLY A 510 -6.43 1.30 -28.33
CA GLY A 510 -5.86 2.54 -28.86
C GLY A 510 -4.38 2.65 -28.52
N ASP A 511 -4.02 2.36 -27.28
CA ASP A 511 -2.63 2.35 -26.81
C ASP A 511 -1.77 1.36 -27.60
N ILE A 512 -2.32 0.20 -27.98
CA ILE A 512 -1.59 -0.77 -28.81
C ILE A 512 -1.50 -0.30 -30.26
N LYS A 513 -2.52 0.37 -30.81
CA LYS A 513 -2.46 0.96 -32.18
C LYS A 513 -1.37 2.02 -32.29
N THR A 514 -1.11 2.79 -31.23
CA THR A 514 -0.05 3.80 -31.22
C THR A 514 1.35 3.16 -31.13
N LEU A 515 1.47 1.99 -30.49
CA LEU A 515 2.72 1.23 -30.39
C LEU A 515 3.03 0.41 -31.66
N ILE A 516 2.02 -0.26 -32.22
CA ILE A 516 2.15 -1.18 -33.34
C ILE A 516 1.07 -0.88 -34.38
N PRO A 517 1.43 -0.48 -35.63
CA PRO A 517 0.49 -0.32 -36.72
C PRO A 517 -0.29 -1.61 -36.99
N GLN A 518 -1.61 -1.58 -36.79
CA GLN A 518 -2.47 -2.76 -36.92
C GLN A 518 -2.97 -2.96 -38.36
N GLN A 519 -3.13 -4.22 -38.75
CA GLN A 519 -3.61 -4.67 -40.06
C GLN A 519 -4.76 -5.68 -39.89
N GLN A 520 -5.60 -5.81 -40.92
CA GLN A 520 -6.67 -6.79 -40.96
C GLN A 520 -6.12 -8.22 -41.08
N ILE A 521 -6.85 -9.20 -40.56
CA ILE A 521 -6.49 -10.61 -40.68
C ILE A 521 -6.63 -11.03 -42.16
N PRO A 522 -5.64 -11.74 -42.75
CA PRO A 522 -5.78 -12.32 -44.08
C PRO A 522 -7.00 -13.23 -44.19
N SER A 523 -7.79 -13.08 -45.26
CA SER A 523 -9.10 -13.75 -45.41
C SER A 523 -9.02 -15.27 -45.41
N ASP A 524 -7.92 -15.83 -45.90
CA ASP A 524 -7.59 -17.26 -45.88
C ASP A 524 -7.39 -17.81 -44.46
N LYS A 525 -6.96 -16.97 -43.52
CA LYS A 525 -6.72 -17.35 -42.12
C LYS A 525 -7.98 -17.25 -41.25
N ILE A 526 -8.95 -16.41 -41.61
CA ILE A 526 -10.21 -16.25 -40.85
C ILE A 526 -10.97 -17.57 -40.73
N SER A 527 -11.02 -18.36 -41.81
CA SER A 527 -11.73 -19.65 -41.80
C SER A 527 -11.08 -20.69 -40.88
N LEU A 528 -9.74 -20.64 -40.76
CA LEU A 528 -8.97 -21.51 -39.85
C LEU A 528 -9.23 -21.13 -38.39
N ILE A 529 -9.25 -19.84 -38.08
CA ILE A 529 -9.52 -19.30 -36.72
C ILE A 529 -10.95 -19.64 -36.29
N MET A 530 -11.90 -19.52 -37.21
CA MET A 530 -13.33 -19.75 -36.96
C MET A 530 -13.72 -21.24 -36.93
N GLY A 531 -12.79 -22.17 -37.18
CA GLY A 531 -13.04 -23.61 -37.15
C GLY A 531 -13.88 -24.13 -38.32
N VAL A 532 -13.91 -23.43 -39.47
CA VAL A 532 -14.70 -23.82 -40.64
C VAL A 532 -13.95 -24.88 -41.45
N THR A 533 -14.23 -26.16 -41.22
CA THR A 533 -13.74 -27.23 -42.10
C THR A 533 -14.57 -27.29 -43.38
N ASN A 534 -13.96 -27.02 -44.53
CA ASN A 534 -14.58 -27.24 -45.85
C ASN A 534 -14.80 -28.74 -46.09
N THR A 535 -15.94 -29.29 -45.68
CA THR A 535 -16.42 -30.55 -46.26
C THR A 535 -17.05 -30.26 -47.62
N LEU A 536 -16.42 -30.83 -48.65
CA LEU A 536 -16.78 -30.75 -50.05
C LEU A 536 -18.23 -31.21 -50.33
N TYR A 537 -18.92 -30.47 -51.19
CA TYR A 537 -20.24 -30.70 -51.81
C TYR A 537 -21.51 -30.16 -51.11
N GLY A 538 -22.08 -29.12 -51.75
CA GLY A 538 -23.53 -28.99 -51.91
C GLY A 538 -24.26 -28.11 -50.91
N TYR A 539 -24.55 -26.86 -51.31
CA TYR A 539 -25.65 -26.01 -50.88
C TYR A 539 -26.28 -26.30 -49.50
N HIS A 540 -25.57 -25.96 -48.43
CA HIS A 540 -26.20 -25.61 -47.14
C HIS A 540 -25.39 -24.47 -46.50
N THR A 541 -26.11 -23.54 -45.87
CA THR A 541 -25.58 -22.37 -45.17
C THR A 541 -24.67 -22.81 -44.01
N ASN A 542 -23.35 -22.69 -44.18
CA ASN A 542 -22.36 -23.02 -43.16
C ASN A 542 -22.46 -22.02 -41.99
N ASN A 543 -23.18 -22.40 -40.94
CA ASN A 543 -23.12 -21.78 -39.61
C ASN A 543 -22.38 -22.74 -38.67
N TYR A 544 -21.05 -22.77 -38.76
CA TYR A 544 -20.22 -23.30 -37.67
C TYR A 544 -19.35 -22.16 -37.15
N SER A 545 -19.74 -21.62 -35.99
CA SER A 545 -18.94 -20.71 -35.18
C SER A 545 -18.21 -21.52 -34.11
N LEU A 546 -17.13 -20.95 -33.55
CA LEU A 546 -16.58 -21.41 -32.26
C LEU A 546 -17.71 -21.60 -31.25
N SER A 547 -17.63 -22.63 -30.39
CA SER A 547 -18.53 -22.71 -29.24
C SER A 547 -18.29 -21.50 -28.34
N TYR A 548 -19.34 -21.06 -27.64
CA TYR A 548 -19.24 -19.91 -26.72
C TYR A 548 -18.10 -20.10 -25.71
N ASP A 549 -18.01 -21.28 -25.09
CA ASP A 549 -16.99 -21.59 -24.09
C ASP A 549 -15.58 -21.42 -24.67
N ASN A 550 -15.33 -21.95 -25.87
CA ASN A 550 -14.03 -21.81 -26.54
C ASN A 550 -13.73 -20.35 -26.90
N ALA A 551 -14.73 -19.60 -27.40
CA ALA A 551 -14.56 -18.20 -27.76
C ALA A 551 -14.29 -17.31 -26.52
N SER A 552 -14.95 -17.59 -25.39
CA SER A 552 -14.77 -16.88 -24.12
C SER A 552 -13.37 -17.14 -23.53
N GLU A 553 -12.92 -18.39 -23.54
CA GLU A 553 -11.57 -18.76 -23.07
C GLU A 553 -10.47 -18.16 -23.97
N LEU A 554 -10.66 -18.17 -25.29
CA LEU A 554 -9.80 -17.49 -26.24
C LEU A 554 -9.73 -15.99 -25.97
N LEU A 555 -10.87 -15.35 -25.70
CA LEU A 555 -10.94 -13.93 -25.41
C LEU A 555 -10.10 -13.59 -24.16
N SER A 556 -10.24 -14.35 -23.08
CA SER A 556 -9.39 -14.23 -21.87
C SER A 556 -7.89 -14.28 -22.19
N SER A 557 -7.52 -15.21 -23.05
CA SER A 557 -6.12 -15.46 -23.43
C SER A 557 -5.58 -14.28 -24.25
N LEU A 558 -6.41 -13.72 -25.12
CA LEU A 558 -6.10 -12.51 -25.88
C LEU A 558 -6.06 -11.25 -24.99
N GLU A 559 -6.90 -11.14 -23.96
CA GLU A 559 -6.84 -10.03 -22.98
C GLU A 559 -5.50 -10.01 -22.24
N ILE A 560 -5.04 -11.16 -21.76
CA ILE A 560 -3.72 -11.31 -21.14
C ILE A 560 -2.61 -10.88 -22.11
N LEU A 561 -2.70 -11.32 -23.37
CA LEU A 561 -1.73 -10.98 -24.41
C LEU A 561 -1.73 -9.47 -24.71
N LEU A 562 -2.89 -8.84 -24.85
CA LEU A 562 -3.01 -7.39 -25.05
C LEU A 562 -2.35 -6.61 -23.91
N CYS A 563 -2.61 -6.99 -22.66
CA CYS A 563 -1.97 -6.39 -21.49
C CYS A 563 -0.45 -6.56 -21.54
N PHE A 564 0.06 -7.72 -21.93
CA PHE A 564 1.50 -7.97 -22.04
C PHE A 564 2.16 -7.14 -23.14
N VAL A 565 1.55 -7.06 -24.32
CA VAL A 565 2.04 -6.25 -25.44
C VAL A 565 2.09 -4.77 -25.03
N LYS A 566 1.03 -4.25 -24.39
CA LYS A 566 1.02 -2.89 -23.85
C LYS A 566 2.14 -2.66 -22.83
N ARG A 567 2.38 -3.59 -21.90
CA ARG A 567 3.39 -3.43 -20.83
C ARG A 567 4.83 -3.54 -21.32
N THR A 568 5.08 -4.34 -22.34
CA THR A 568 6.42 -4.56 -22.89
C THR A 568 6.79 -3.54 -23.96
N SER A 569 5.84 -2.71 -24.41
CA SER A 569 6.03 -1.66 -25.42
C SER A 569 6.73 -2.18 -26.69
N VAL A 570 6.40 -3.40 -27.10
CA VAL A 570 7.02 -4.03 -28.28
C VAL A 570 6.60 -3.26 -29.54
N GLY A 571 7.58 -2.72 -30.27
CA GLY A 571 7.31 -1.94 -31.49
C GLY A 571 7.29 -2.74 -32.79
N ASN A 572 7.75 -4.01 -32.78
CA ASN A 572 7.83 -4.81 -34.01
C ASN A 572 6.54 -5.59 -34.27
N GLY A 573 5.69 -5.06 -35.15
CA GLY A 573 4.44 -5.72 -35.57
C GLY A 573 4.61 -6.99 -36.39
N GLU A 574 5.81 -7.29 -36.90
CA GLU A 574 6.09 -8.48 -37.71
C GLU A 574 6.40 -9.73 -36.87
N THR A 575 6.68 -9.57 -35.56
CA THR A 575 6.89 -10.71 -34.66
C THR A 575 5.65 -11.60 -34.63
N GLN A 576 5.83 -12.91 -34.81
CA GLN A 576 4.73 -13.87 -34.73
C GLN A 576 4.18 -13.92 -33.30
N ILE A 577 2.86 -14.01 -33.15
CA ILE A 577 2.22 -14.12 -31.84
C ILE A 577 2.75 -15.37 -31.11
N ALA A 578 2.94 -16.49 -31.82
CA ALA A 578 3.49 -17.72 -31.28
C ALA A 578 4.93 -17.53 -30.76
N GLU A 579 5.78 -16.86 -31.53
CA GLU A 579 7.16 -16.56 -31.11
C GLU A 579 7.16 -15.66 -29.87
N TYR A 580 6.34 -14.61 -29.87
CA TYR A 580 6.21 -13.70 -28.76
C TYR A 580 5.75 -14.40 -27.47
N VAL A 581 4.70 -15.23 -27.52
CA VAL A 581 4.22 -15.99 -26.37
C VAL A 581 5.32 -16.90 -25.81
N ASN A 582 6.07 -17.58 -26.68
CA ASN A 582 7.17 -18.46 -26.27
C ASN A 582 8.37 -17.71 -25.67
N GLN A 583 8.62 -16.46 -26.07
CA GLN A 583 9.71 -15.64 -25.50
C GLN A 583 9.46 -15.26 -24.03
N TRP A 584 8.20 -15.17 -23.60
CA TRP A 584 7.86 -14.72 -22.25
C TRP A 584 7.37 -15.87 -21.37
N MET A 585 8.19 -16.31 -20.39
CA MET A 585 7.83 -17.40 -19.47
C MET A 585 6.49 -17.21 -18.75
N LYS A 586 6.07 -15.96 -18.47
CA LYS A 586 4.78 -15.65 -17.83
C LYS A 586 3.56 -15.93 -18.73
N LEU A 587 3.75 -16.03 -20.04
CA LEU A 587 2.71 -16.36 -21.01
C LEU A 587 2.60 -17.87 -21.27
N SER A 588 3.45 -18.71 -20.65
CA SER A 588 3.36 -20.18 -20.74
C SER A 588 1.99 -20.72 -20.33
N ILE A 589 1.31 -20.03 -19.40
CA ILE A 589 -0.05 -20.32 -18.93
C ILE A 589 -1.08 -20.26 -20.08
N LEU A 590 -0.81 -19.47 -21.14
CA LEU A 590 -1.68 -19.40 -22.31
C LEU A 590 -1.64 -20.68 -23.14
N LEU A 591 -0.51 -21.40 -23.14
CA LEU A 591 -0.32 -22.64 -23.91
C LEU A 591 -1.08 -23.83 -23.31
N ASP A 592 -1.48 -23.75 -22.04
CA ASP A 592 -2.36 -24.75 -21.43
C ASP A 592 -3.78 -24.73 -22.05
N ASN A 593 -4.17 -23.60 -22.64
CA ASN A 593 -5.42 -23.49 -23.36
C ASN A 593 -5.25 -24.04 -24.78
N LYS A 594 -5.79 -25.24 -25.02
CA LYS A 594 -5.74 -25.91 -26.31
C LYS A 594 -6.29 -25.05 -27.46
N SER A 595 -7.37 -24.31 -27.23
CA SER A 595 -7.96 -23.45 -28.27
C SER A 595 -7.02 -22.30 -28.66
N PHE A 596 -6.27 -21.78 -27.69
CA PHE A 596 -5.26 -20.75 -27.93
C PHE A 596 -4.02 -21.32 -28.61
N ASP A 597 -3.55 -22.50 -28.20
CA ASP A 597 -2.45 -23.19 -28.86
C ASP A 597 -2.77 -23.50 -30.34
N ASP A 598 -3.97 -23.99 -30.62
CA ASP A 598 -4.47 -24.20 -31.99
C ASP A 598 -4.49 -22.87 -32.78
N LEU A 599 -4.85 -21.76 -32.15
CA LEU A 599 -4.87 -20.41 -32.74
C LEU A 599 -3.47 -19.92 -33.12
N LEU A 600 -2.44 -20.25 -32.33
CA LEU A 600 -1.05 -19.89 -32.63
C LEU A 600 -0.57 -20.53 -33.95
N GLY A 601 -1.16 -21.66 -34.35
CA GLY A 601 -0.92 -22.31 -35.64
C GLY A 601 -1.38 -21.49 -36.87
N ALA A 602 -2.14 -20.41 -36.69
CA ALA A 602 -2.55 -19.54 -37.80
C ALA A 602 -1.42 -18.61 -38.30
N GLU A 603 -0.22 -18.64 -37.72
CA GLU A 603 0.95 -17.83 -38.11
C GLU A 603 0.62 -16.32 -38.21
N LEU A 604 -0.14 -15.80 -37.24
CA LEU A 604 -0.45 -14.38 -37.16
C LEU A 604 0.68 -13.61 -36.46
N CYS A 605 0.98 -12.42 -36.94
CA CYS A 605 1.89 -11.47 -36.29
C CYS A 605 1.17 -10.48 -35.35
N LEU A 606 1.91 -9.80 -34.48
CA LEU A 606 1.40 -8.79 -33.53
C LEU A 606 0.62 -7.65 -34.20
N LYS A 607 0.91 -7.32 -35.47
CA LYS A 607 0.12 -6.36 -36.26
C LYS A 607 -1.33 -6.80 -36.51
N HIS A 608 -1.69 -8.07 -36.31
CA HIS A 608 -3.06 -8.57 -36.47
C HIS A 608 -3.80 -8.73 -35.14
N LEU A 609 -3.16 -8.42 -34.01
CA LEU A 609 -3.64 -8.76 -32.67
C LEU A 609 -5.00 -8.12 -32.35
N ILE A 610 -5.20 -6.85 -32.71
CA ILE A 610 -6.48 -6.17 -32.44
C ILE A 610 -7.59 -6.74 -33.33
N ALA A 611 -7.30 -6.97 -34.61
CA ALA A 611 -8.29 -7.56 -35.52
C ALA A 611 -8.68 -8.98 -35.06
N LEU A 612 -7.73 -9.74 -34.52
CA LEU A 612 -7.97 -11.05 -33.91
C LEU A 612 -8.83 -10.96 -32.65
N TYR A 613 -8.53 -10.03 -31.74
CA TYR A 613 -9.34 -9.78 -30.56
C TYR A 613 -10.78 -9.45 -30.94
N GLU A 614 -10.97 -8.48 -31.84
CA GLU A 614 -12.29 -8.03 -32.29
C GLU A 614 -13.09 -9.15 -33.00
N LEU A 615 -12.42 -10.04 -33.74
CA LEU A 615 -13.06 -11.17 -34.40
C LEU A 615 -13.65 -12.17 -33.39
N ILE A 616 -12.88 -12.51 -32.35
CA ILE A 616 -13.32 -13.43 -31.28
C ILE A 616 -14.35 -12.75 -30.38
N GLU A 617 -14.11 -11.49 -30.03
CA GLU A 617 -15.04 -10.64 -29.27
C GLU A 617 -16.43 -10.63 -29.92
N ASP A 618 -16.50 -10.42 -31.25
CA ASP A 618 -17.76 -10.38 -31.98
C ASP A 618 -18.59 -11.67 -31.88
N GLN A 619 -17.94 -12.83 -31.72
CA GLN A 619 -18.62 -14.12 -31.52
C GLN A 619 -19.22 -14.22 -30.11
N VAL A 620 -18.44 -13.82 -29.10
CA VAL A 620 -18.87 -13.80 -27.70
C VAL A 620 -20.01 -12.79 -27.52
N ALA A 621 -19.90 -11.62 -28.13
CA ALA A 621 -20.88 -10.54 -28.09
C ALA A 621 -22.30 -11.01 -28.46
N ASN A 622 -22.43 -11.83 -29.50
CA ASN A 622 -23.72 -12.33 -29.98
C ASN A 622 -24.49 -13.12 -28.92
N SER A 623 -23.77 -13.71 -27.96
CA SER A 623 -24.36 -14.47 -26.85
C SER A 623 -24.52 -13.64 -25.57
N VAL A 624 -23.66 -12.65 -25.33
CA VAL A 624 -23.65 -11.87 -24.07
C VAL A 624 -24.68 -10.74 -24.08
N ILE A 625 -24.82 -10.01 -25.20
CA ILE A 625 -25.63 -8.77 -25.23
C ILE A 625 -27.12 -8.98 -24.94
N GLN A 626 -27.64 -10.20 -25.08
CA GLN A 626 -29.03 -10.53 -24.77
C GLN A 626 -29.32 -10.58 -23.25
N TYR A 627 -28.29 -10.76 -22.43
CA TYR A 627 -28.38 -10.89 -20.97
C TYR A 627 -28.05 -9.59 -20.21
N ILE A 628 -27.89 -8.47 -20.93
CA ILE A 628 -27.69 -7.18 -20.27
C ILE A 628 -28.89 -6.82 -19.38
N ASP A 629 -28.64 -6.02 -18.35
CA ASP A 629 -29.64 -5.56 -17.40
C ASP A 629 -30.81 -4.84 -18.11
N GLU A 630 -32.03 -5.06 -17.62
CA GLU A 630 -33.27 -4.47 -18.16
C GLU A 630 -33.22 -2.93 -18.22
N LYS A 631 -32.41 -2.28 -17.36
CA LYS A 631 -32.22 -0.81 -17.42
C LYS A 631 -31.64 -0.32 -18.75
N PHE A 632 -31.00 -1.19 -19.53
CA PHE A 632 -30.42 -0.88 -20.84
C PHE A 632 -31.29 -1.30 -22.03
N LYS A 633 -32.53 -1.74 -21.75
CA LYS A 633 -33.52 -2.18 -22.76
C LYS A 633 -34.73 -1.24 -22.83
N ALA A 634 -34.53 0.03 -22.50
CA ALA A 634 -35.59 1.02 -22.59
C ALA A 634 -36.01 1.22 -24.05
N LYS A 635 -37.31 1.35 -24.30
CA LYS A 635 -37.87 1.48 -25.64
C LYS A 635 -37.44 2.79 -26.30
N ILE A 636 -36.98 2.71 -27.54
CA ILE A 636 -36.73 3.89 -28.37
C ILE A 636 -38.04 4.55 -28.86
N THR A 637 -38.08 5.88 -28.81
CA THR A 637 -39.20 6.67 -29.35
C THR A 637 -39.15 6.73 -30.88
N ASP A 638 -40.25 7.15 -31.51
CA ASP A 638 -40.27 7.30 -32.97
C ASP A 638 -39.35 8.44 -33.46
N GLN A 639 -39.09 9.44 -32.62
CA GLN A 639 -38.08 10.47 -32.88
C GLN A 639 -36.67 9.84 -32.97
N VAL A 640 -36.27 9.05 -31.97
CA VAL A 640 -34.96 8.36 -31.95
C VAL A 640 -34.81 7.45 -33.18
N LYS A 641 -35.87 6.74 -33.59
CA LYS A 641 -35.83 5.92 -34.82
C LYS A 641 -35.58 6.74 -36.08
N GLN A 642 -36.18 7.93 -36.18
CA GLN A 642 -35.95 8.83 -37.32
C GLN A 642 -34.50 9.33 -37.34
N GLU A 643 -33.95 9.73 -36.20
CA GLU A 643 -32.55 10.14 -36.07
C GLU A 643 -31.60 8.99 -36.45
N ILE A 644 -31.88 7.76 -35.98
CA ILE A 644 -31.11 6.56 -36.38
C ILE A 644 -31.18 6.34 -37.90
N ASN A 645 -32.36 6.46 -38.52
CA ASN A 645 -32.50 6.28 -39.98
C ASN A 645 -31.78 7.37 -40.79
N LEU A 646 -31.61 8.58 -40.25
CA LEU A 646 -30.83 9.65 -40.88
C LEU A 646 -29.33 9.36 -40.77
N ALA A 647 -28.87 8.87 -39.62
CA ALA A 647 -27.49 8.50 -39.38
C ALA A 647 -27.06 7.25 -40.18
N VAL A 648 -27.98 6.28 -40.30
CA VAL A 648 -27.75 4.96 -40.90
C VAL A 648 -28.36 4.89 -42.29
N GLY A 649 -27.52 4.81 -43.32
CA GLY A 649 -27.95 4.83 -44.73
C GLY A 649 -28.62 3.52 -45.18
N PHE A 650 -29.84 3.25 -44.72
CA PHE A 650 -30.62 2.06 -45.07
C PHE A 650 -31.14 2.04 -46.52
N GLU A 651 -31.36 3.22 -47.11
CA GLU A 651 -31.78 3.39 -48.50
C GLU A 651 -30.61 3.88 -49.37
N ARG A 652 -30.63 3.64 -50.69
CA ARG A 652 -29.57 4.13 -51.60
C ARG A 652 -29.56 5.66 -51.56
N ALA A 653 -28.71 6.22 -50.70
CA ALA A 653 -28.50 7.65 -50.60
C ALA A 653 -27.99 8.19 -51.94
N SER A 654 -28.43 9.39 -52.31
CA SER A 654 -27.77 10.21 -53.32
C SER A 654 -26.31 10.45 -52.91
N ASP A 655 -25.40 10.64 -53.88
CA ASP A 655 -23.95 10.83 -53.66
C ASP A 655 -23.58 12.02 -52.73
N THR A 656 -24.56 12.81 -52.29
CA THR A 656 -24.41 14.02 -51.47
C THR A 656 -24.69 13.84 -49.97
N GLN A 657 -25.21 12.70 -49.51
CA GLN A 657 -25.62 12.53 -48.10
C GLN A 657 -24.57 11.76 -47.30
N LYS A 658 -24.09 12.34 -46.20
CA LYS A 658 -23.19 11.69 -45.23
C LYS A 658 -23.98 10.63 -44.44
N TYR A 659 -23.54 9.37 -44.44
CA TYR A 659 -24.19 8.28 -43.68
C TYR A 659 -23.18 7.23 -43.22
N ILE A 660 -23.55 6.45 -42.19
CA ILE A 660 -22.82 5.28 -41.73
C ILE A 660 -23.51 4.01 -42.24
N LYS A 661 -22.72 3.01 -42.63
CA LYS A 661 -23.25 1.70 -43.06
C LYS A 661 -23.96 1.01 -41.88
N PRO A 662 -25.13 0.39 -42.10
CA PRO A 662 -25.88 -0.29 -41.04
C PRO A 662 -25.06 -1.31 -40.24
N GLU A 663 -24.24 -2.12 -40.90
CA GLU A 663 -23.45 -3.16 -40.26
C GLU A 663 -22.37 -2.57 -39.35
N ILE A 664 -21.76 -1.45 -39.76
CA ILE A 664 -20.74 -0.76 -38.97
C ILE A 664 -21.37 -0.13 -37.73
N PHE A 665 -22.52 0.52 -37.89
CA PHE A 665 -23.25 1.13 -36.77
C PHE A 665 -23.69 0.08 -35.74
N ALA A 666 -24.28 -1.03 -36.20
CA ALA A 666 -24.68 -2.11 -35.32
C ALA A 666 -23.50 -2.73 -34.56
N THR A 667 -22.34 -2.86 -35.21
CA THR A 667 -21.11 -3.37 -34.58
C THR A 667 -20.59 -2.41 -33.51
N ALA A 668 -20.61 -1.10 -33.76
CA ALA A 668 -20.19 -0.10 -32.78
C ALA A 668 -21.07 -0.13 -31.51
N LEU A 669 -22.40 -0.20 -31.68
CA LEU A 669 -23.33 -0.37 -30.55
C LEU A 669 -23.07 -1.67 -29.78
N LYS A 670 -22.84 -2.77 -30.50
CA LYS A 670 -22.56 -4.08 -29.92
C LYS A 670 -21.28 -4.07 -29.08
N ARG A 671 -20.20 -3.49 -29.60
CA ARG A 671 -18.93 -3.30 -28.88
C ARG A 671 -19.11 -2.41 -27.66
N PHE A 672 -19.87 -1.32 -27.77
CA PHE A 672 -20.16 -0.47 -26.62
C PHE A 672 -20.88 -1.23 -25.51
N MET A 673 -21.92 -2.02 -25.87
CA MET A 673 -22.64 -2.86 -24.91
C MET A 673 -21.74 -3.85 -24.18
N GLN A 674 -20.77 -4.45 -24.89
CA GLN A 674 -19.87 -5.43 -24.30
C GLN A 674 -18.75 -4.80 -23.47
N ARG A 675 -18.21 -3.65 -23.87
CA ARG A 675 -17.00 -3.08 -23.28
C ARG A 675 -17.26 -2.06 -22.17
N PHE A 676 -18.35 -1.29 -22.23
CA PHE A 676 -18.46 -0.01 -21.50
C PHE A 676 -19.78 0.24 -20.77
N LEU A 677 -20.68 -0.75 -20.65
CA LEU A 677 -21.92 -0.54 -19.88
C LEU A 677 -21.61 -0.32 -18.40
N ASP A 678 -21.98 0.87 -17.91
CA ASP A 678 -21.92 1.26 -16.50
C ASP A 678 -23.35 1.42 -15.97
N PRO A 679 -23.77 0.62 -14.96
CA PRO A 679 -25.08 0.74 -14.31
C PRO A 679 -25.44 2.16 -13.87
N ASN A 680 -24.45 2.96 -13.47
CA ASN A 680 -24.65 4.29 -12.91
C ASN A 680 -24.87 5.38 -13.97
N ARG A 681 -24.68 5.06 -15.27
CA ARG A 681 -24.71 6.05 -16.37
C ARG A 681 -25.77 5.75 -17.42
N HIS A 682 -26.79 4.96 -17.08
CA HIS A 682 -27.80 4.51 -18.04
C HIS A 682 -28.62 5.65 -18.67
N GLU A 683 -28.81 6.79 -17.98
CA GLU A 683 -29.53 7.95 -18.56
C GLU A 683 -28.64 8.94 -19.34
N HIS A 684 -27.33 8.68 -19.44
CA HIS A 684 -26.43 9.59 -20.17
C HIS A 684 -26.66 9.51 -21.69
N PRO A 685 -26.43 10.61 -22.43
CA PRO A 685 -26.39 10.60 -23.89
C PRO A 685 -25.28 9.67 -24.42
N LEU A 686 -25.61 8.82 -25.39
CA LEU A 686 -24.67 7.84 -25.94
C LEU A 686 -23.60 8.51 -26.82
N ASN A 687 -23.93 9.64 -27.47
CA ASN A 687 -23.01 10.40 -28.32
C ASN A 687 -21.72 10.82 -27.58
N VAL A 688 -21.80 11.13 -26.27
CA VAL A 688 -20.64 11.49 -25.42
C VAL A 688 -19.55 10.43 -25.40
N TYR A 689 -19.92 9.15 -25.57
CA TYR A 689 -18.97 8.05 -25.53
C TYR A 689 -18.62 7.53 -26.91
N ILE A 690 -19.61 7.46 -27.80
CA ILE A 690 -19.45 6.84 -29.12
C ILE A 690 -18.44 7.59 -29.99
N THR A 691 -18.22 8.89 -29.75
CA THR A 691 -17.33 9.75 -30.55
C THR A 691 -15.86 9.70 -30.10
N ASP A 692 -15.56 9.05 -28.98
CA ASP A 692 -14.17 8.97 -28.48
C ASP A 692 -13.34 7.94 -29.29
N GLU A 693 -12.42 8.44 -30.11
CA GLU A 693 -11.51 7.63 -30.92
C GLU A 693 -10.71 6.60 -30.09
N GLY A 694 -10.39 6.93 -28.84
CA GLY A 694 -9.62 6.06 -27.96
C GLY A 694 -10.37 4.79 -27.56
N LEU A 695 -11.70 4.75 -27.67
CA LEU A 695 -12.52 3.58 -27.33
C LEU A 695 -12.57 2.52 -28.44
N ASN A 696 -12.07 2.84 -29.64
CA ASN A 696 -11.95 1.89 -30.75
C ASN A 696 -13.26 1.14 -31.07
N LEU A 697 -14.38 1.87 -31.05
CA LEU A 697 -15.71 1.35 -31.39
C LEU A 697 -15.91 1.27 -32.91
N TRP A 698 -15.25 2.15 -33.65
CA TRP A 698 -15.41 2.32 -35.10
C TRP A 698 -14.19 1.79 -35.88
N PRO A 699 -14.37 1.34 -37.12
CA PRO A 699 -13.25 1.02 -37.99
C PRO A 699 -12.53 2.30 -38.45
N ALA A 700 -11.24 2.18 -38.79
CA ALA A 700 -10.35 3.33 -39.08
C ALA A 700 -10.76 4.19 -40.31
N ASN A 701 -11.73 3.74 -41.10
CA ASN A 701 -12.23 4.48 -42.27
C ASN A 701 -13.41 5.41 -41.96
N ILE A 702 -13.89 5.45 -40.70
CA ILE A 702 -14.93 6.35 -40.24
C ILE A 702 -14.27 7.46 -39.42
N SER A 703 -14.43 8.73 -39.82
CA SER A 703 -13.88 9.87 -39.08
C SER A 703 -14.79 10.30 -37.94
N THR A 704 -14.20 10.85 -36.88
CA THR A 704 -14.93 11.37 -35.71
C THR A 704 -15.83 12.54 -36.06
N GLU A 705 -15.36 13.43 -36.96
CA GLU A 705 -16.17 14.53 -37.49
C GLU A 705 -17.46 14.05 -38.17
N LEU A 706 -17.43 12.89 -38.85
CA LEU A 706 -18.62 12.31 -39.46
C LEU A 706 -19.61 11.85 -38.39
N ILE A 707 -19.11 11.24 -37.31
CA ILE A 707 -19.93 10.72 -36.22
C ILE A 707 -20.56 11.89 -35.45
N ASP A 708 -19.77 12.90 -35.08
CA ASP A 708 -20.24 14.10 -34.39
C ASP A 708 -21.35 14.83 -35.17
N ASP A 709 -21.26 14.86 -36.50
CA ASP A 709 -22.25 15.54 -37.37
C ASP A 709 -23.60 14.79 -37.45
N ILE A 710 -23.61 13.45 -37.39
CA ILE A 710 -24.79 12.65 -37.79
C ILE A 710 -25.30 11.71 -36.70
N PHE A 711 -24.58 11.50 -35.60
CA PHE A 711 -25.01 10.55 -34.57
C PHE A 711 -26.23 11.08 -33.80
N PRO A 712 -27.22 10.23 -33.45
CA PRO A 712 -28.43 10.68 -32.76
C PRO A 712 -28.17 11.26 -31.36
N ASP A 713 -28.47 12.55 -31.16
CA ASP A 713 -28.33 13.23 -29.86
C ASP A 713 -29.34 12.74 -28.82
N SER A 714 -30.53 12.30 -29.25
CA SER A 714 -31.58 11.81 -28.34
C SER A 714 -31.39 10.36 -27.91
N LEU A 715 -30.38 9.66 -28.42
CA LEU A 715 -30.09 8.28 -28.09
C LEU A 715 -29.28 8.19 -26.79
N LEU A 716 -29.94 7.78 -25.71
CA LEU A 716 -29.32 7.53 -24.40
C LEU A 716 -28.75 6.11 -24.29
N VAL A 717 -27.87 5.90 -23.31
CA VAL A 717 -27.29 4.57 -23.01
C VAL A 717 -28.38 3.53 -22.71
N CYS A 718 -29.46 3.92 -22.03
CA CYS A 718 -30.56 3.02 -21.69
C CYS A 718 -31.34 2.48 -22.90
N HIS A 719 -31.21 3.11 -24.07
CA HIS A 719 -31.88 2.74 -25.31
C HIS A 719 -31.07 1.77 -26.19
N ILE A 720 -29.82 1.48 -25.81
CA ILE A 720 -28.82 0.92 -26.74
C ILE A 720 -29.20 -0.44 -27.31
N TYR A 721 -29.82 -1.31 -26.51
CA TYR A 721 -30.21 -2.65 -26.95
C TYR A 721 -31.36 -2.61 -27.96
N GLU A 722 -32.37 -1.79 -27.69
CA GLU A 722 -33.50 -1.60 -28.60
C GLU A 722 -33.08 -0.91 -29.90
N ALA A 723 -32.14 0.03 -29.83
CA ALA A 723 -31.53 0.63 -31.02
C ALA A 723 -30.78 -0.42 -31.87
N TYR A 724 -29.98 -1.29 -31.23
CA TYR A 724 -29.30 -2.40 -31.90
C TYR A 724 -30.30 -3.35 -32.57
N LEU A 725 -31.34 -3.81 -31.85
CA LEU A 725 -32.37 -4.69 -32.40
C LEU A 725 -33.10 -4.07 -33.59
N TYR A 726 -33.43 -2.78 -33.51
CA TYR A 726 -34.08 -2.05 -34.60
C TYR A 726 -33.22 -2.03 -35.86
N ILE A 727 -31.93 -1.70 -35.74
CA ILE A 727 -30.97 -1.67 -36.85
C ILE A 727 -30.78 -3.08 -37.43
N SER A 728 -30.56 -4.09 -36.59
CA SER A 728 -30.37 -5.48 -37.02
C SER A 728 -31.61 -6.03 -37.75
N SER A 729 -32.82 -5.72 -37.28
CA SER A 729 -34.06 -6.09 -37.98
C SER A 729 -34.13 -5.45 -39.37
N LYS A 730 -33.74 -4.17 -39.49
CA LYS A 730 -33.71 -3.46 -40.77
C LYS A 730 -32.68 -4.04 -41.74
N ILE A 731 -31.49 -4.41 -41.25
CA ILE A 731 -30.47 -5.11 -42.04
C ILE A 731 -31.03 -6.41 -42.63
N GLU A 732 -31.71 -7.22 -41.81
CA GLU A 732 -32.29 -8.48 -42.25
C GLU A 732 -33.46 -8.28 -43.23
N GLU A 733 -34.30 -7.25 -43.06
CA GLU A 733 -35.32 -6.87 -44.04
C GLU A 733 -34.70 -6.52 -45.40
N ILE A 734 -33.61 -5.76 -45.41
CA ILE A 734 -32.90 -5.35 -46.63
C ILE A 734 -32.26 -6.56 -47.32
N LYS A 735 -31.62 -7.46 -46.57
CA LYS A 735 -31.05 -8.71 -47.11
C LYS A 735 -32.12 -9.58 -47.77
N LYS A 736 -33.27 -9.76 -47.12
CA LYS A 736 -34.41 -10.53 -47.67
C LYS A 736 -34.96 -9.90 -48.96
N LYS A 737 -35.11 -8.58 -49.01
CA LYS A 737 -35.54 -7.86 -50.24
C LYS A 737 -34.55 -8.03 -51.39
N HIS A 738 -33.24 -7.99 -51.12
CA HIS A 738 -32.21 -8.20 -52.15
C HIS A 738 -32.15 -9.65 -52.66
N GLN A 739 -32.37 -10.64 -51.80
CA GLN A 739 -32.46 -12.06 -52.21
C GLN A 739 -33.70 -12.34 -53.09
N GLN A 740 -34.84 -11.71 -52.80
CA GLN A 740 -36.05 -11.84 -53.63
C GLN A 740 -35.93 -11.17 -55.01
N MET A 741 -35.18 -10.07 -55.13
CA MET A 741 -34.90 -9.43 -56.44
C MET A 741 -33.85 -10.18 -57.28
N GLY A 742 -32.90 -10.90 -56.66
CA GLY A 742 -31.89 -11.71 -57.35
C GLY A 742 -32.48 -12.94 -58.06
N GLY A 743 -33.52 -13.56 -57.49
CA GLY A 743 -34.20 -14.74 -58.07
C GLY A 743 -34.93 -14.47 -59.39
N ASN A 744 -35.33 -13.23 -59.66
CA ASN A 744 -36.06 -12.86 -60.89
C ASN A 744 -35.16 -12.55 -62.10
N ARG A 745 -33.84 -12.34 -61.92
CA ARG A 745 -32.92 -12.07 -63.03
C ARG A 745 -32.55 -13.30 -63.85
N ASN A 746 -32.66 -14.51 -63.29
CA ASN A 746 -32.32 -15.76 -64.00
C ASN A 746 -33.44 -16.29 -64.91
N LYS A 747 -34.64 -15.68 -64.92
CA LYS A 747 -35.71 -16.02 -65.89
C LYS A 747 -35.71 -15.18 -67.17
N PHE A 748 -34.94 -14.09 -67.24
CA PHE A 748 -34.94 -13.17 -68.38
C PHE A 748 -33.69 -13.23 -69.29
N LYS A 749 -32.71 -14.09 -69.00
CA LYS A 749 -31.49 -14.26 -69.83
C LYS A 749 -31.49 -15.49 -70.75
N ALA A 750 -32.63 -16.17 -70.92
CA ALA A 750 -32.76 -17.32 -71.83
C ALA A 750 -33.41 -16.98 -73.19
N SER A 751 -33.61 -15.71 -73.54
CA SER A 751 -34.08 -15.33 -74.88
C SER A 751 -33.36 -14.09 -75.42
N ARG A 752 -32.14 -14.30 -75.94
CA ARG A 752 -31.58 -13.57 -77.10
C ARG A 752 -30.19 -14.11 -77.39
N ASN A 753 -30.17 -15.17 -78.20
CA ASN A 753 -29.00 -15.55 -78.98
C ASN A 753 -28.86 -14.64 -80.21
N SER A 754 -27.64 -14.69 -80.76
CA SER A 754 -27.25 -14.52 -82.18
C SER A 754 -27.04 -13.09 -82.72
N ASN A 755 -25.79 -12.64 -82.84
CA ASN A 755 -24.99 -12.76 -84.08
C ASN A 755 -23.63 -12.03 -84.00
N ASP A 756 -22.66 -12.60 -84.74
CA ASP A 756 -21.46 -12.02 -85.38
C ASP A 756 -20.28 -11.51 -84.52
N ILE A 757 -19.01 -11.47 -84.95
CA ILE A 757 -18.05 -12.33 -85.71
C ILE A 757 -16.71 -11.50 -85.74
N PHE A 758 -15.55 -12.17 -85.58
CA PHE A 758 -14.15 -11.81 -85.98
C PHE A 758 -13.23 -10.76 -85.24
N SER A 759 -12.10 -11.32 -84.72
CA SER A 759 -10.64 -10.99 -84.83
C SER A 759 -9.94 -9.71 -84.29
N GLU A 760 -8.86 -9.96 -83.52
CA GLU A 760 -7.44 -9.42 -83.51
C GLU A 760 -7.17 -7.90 -83.66
N SER A 761 -6.10 -7.24 -83.18
CA SER A 761 -4.96 -7.45 -82.25
C SER A 761 -4.20 -6.08 -82.07
N ASN A 762 -3.38 -5.96 -81.01
CA ASN A 762 -2.17 -5.11 -80.80
C ASN A 762 -2.15 -3.56 -80.60
N TYR A 763 -1.72 -3.17 -79.38
CA TYR A 763 -0.56 -2.33 -78.94
C TYR A 763 -0.21 -0.92 -79.48
N ASN A 764 0.01 -0.01 -78.48
CA ASN A 764 0.89 1.19 -78.37
C ASN A 764 0.67 2.37 -79.34
N SER A 765 1.01 3.63 -79.06
CA SER A 765 1.44 4.48 -77.91
C SER A 765 1.37 5.93 -78.45
N ASP A 766 1.39 6.97 -77.61
CA ASP A 766 2.30 8.13 -77.76
C ASP A 766 1.87 9.42 -77.03
N VAL A 767 2.94 10.15 -76.73
CA VAL A 767 3.18 11.30 -75.85
C VAL A 767 3.20 12.61 -76.66
N THR A 768 3.05 13.79 -76.01
CA THR A 768 3.67 15.09 -76.39
C THR A 768 3.43 16.11 -75.23
N THR A 769 4.40 16.45 -74.37
CA THR A 769 5.49 17.50 -74.39
C THR A 769 5.08 18.98 -74.16
N ALA A 770 5.44 19.52 -72.95
CA ALA A 770 6.18 20.78 -72.55
C ALA A 770 5.85 22.16 -73.19
N PRO A 771 6.39 23.36 -72.75
CA PRO A 771 7.44 23.70 -71.76
C PRO A 771 7.22 24.98 -70.84
N ILE A 772 7.87 25.06 -69.66
CA ILE A 772 9.01 25.93 -69.18
C ILE A 772 8.76 27.44 -68.91
N ASN A 773 9.05 27.90 -67.66
CA ASN A 773 10.01 28.99 -67.38
C ASN A 773 10.44 29.06 -65.90
N ASN A 774 11.76 29.23 -65.71
CA ASN A 774 12.54 29.38 -64.48
C ASN A 774 12.69 30.86 -64.08
N GLU A 775 13.00 31.15 -62.81
CA GLU A 775 14.12 32.04 -62.47
C GLU A 775 14.64 31.84 -61.03
N PHE A 776 15.96 31.99 -60.89
CA PHE A 776 16.89 31.67 -59.79
C PHE A 776 16.94 32.79 -58.71
N PHE A 777 17.40 32.61 -57.45
CA PHE A 777 18.82 32.55 -57.08
C PHE A 777 19.10 32.28 -55.57
N ASN A 778 20.19 31.51 -55.35
CA ASN A 778 21.22 31.49 -54.27
C ASN A 778 20.97 30.97 -52.83
N GLY A 779 21.73 29.91 -52.49
CA GLY A 779 22.03 29.40 -51.13
C GLY A 779 23.16 30.17 -50.41
N PRO A 780 23.97 29.59 -49.45
CA PRO A 780 24.43 28.19 -49.42
C PRO A 780 24.54 27.47 -48.03
N SER A 781 24.65 26.14 -48.11
CA SER A 781 25.44 25.19 -47.27
C SER A 781 25.51 25.30 -45.74
N SER A 782 25.17 24.22 -45.03
CA SER A 782 26.17 23.37 -44.34
C SER A 782 25.55 22.12 -43.68
N ASN A 783 26.30 21.02 -43.77
CA ASN A 783 26.06 19.70 -43.20
C ASN A 783 26.15 19.71 -41.66
N SER A 784 25.42 18.83 -40.96
CA SER A 784 26.01 17.67 -40.27
C SER A 784 24.99 16.89 -39.43
N SER A 785 25.16 15.58 -39.54
CA SER A 785 24.58 14.47 -38.81
C SER A 785 24.84 14.47 -37.29
N MET A 786 23.87 14.03 -36.48
CA MET A 786 24.13 13.10 -35.36
C MET A 786 22.85 12.32 -35.00
N LEU A 787 22.98 10.99 -35.05
CA LEU A 787 22.12 9.98 -34.45
C LEU A 787 22.32 9.96 -32.92
N PRO A 788 21.32 9.59 -32.12
CA PRO A 788 21.52 8.91 -30.84
C PRO A 788 21.19 7.42 -30.97
N SER A 789 22.18 6.63 -30.61
CA SER A 789 22.21 5.18 -30.50
C SER A 789 21.35 4.64 -29.35
N GLU A 790 20.52 3.65 -29.67
CA GLU A 790 19.81 2.76 -28.74
C GLU A 790 20.81 1.80 -28.06
N ILE A 791 20.65 1.61 -26.74
CA ILE A 791 21.34 0.58 -25.95
C ILE A 791 20.28 -0.44 -25.53
N PRO A 792 20.33 -1.71 -25.98
CA PRO A 792 19.45 -2.75 -25.48
C PRO A 792 19.99 -3.39 -24.19
N PHE A 793 19.06 -3.71 -23.28
CA PHE A 793 19.26 -4.46 -22.05
C PHE A 793 19.69 -5.91 -22.33
N ASN A 794 20.87 -6.31 -21.84
CA ASN A 794 21.29 -7.72 -21.81
C ASN A 794 20.91 -8.38 -20.48
N ASN A 795 20.10 -9.43 -20.56
CA ASN A 795 19.93 -10.45 -19.52
C ASN A 795 20.74 -11.68 -19.93
N ASP A 796 21.89 -11.91 -19.31
CA ASP A 796 22.62 -13.17 -19.44
C ASP A 796 22.78 -13.84 -18.08
N PHE A 797 22.02 -14.92 -17.89
CA PHE A 797 22.38 -16.01 -17.00
C PHE A 797 23.42 -16.87 -17.72
N VAL A 798 24.63 -16.99 -17.16
CA VAL A 798 25.62 -17.99 -17.63
C VAL A 798 26.07 -18.86 -16.47
N SER A 799 25.71 -20.15 -16.58
CA SER A 799 26.33 -21.28 -15.91
C SER A 799 27.82 -21.39 -16.27
N GLY A 800 28.68 -21.59 -15.26
CA GLY A 800 30.12 -21.41 -15.39
C GLY A 800 30.93 -22.50 -16.11
N SER A 801 32.22 -22.21 -16.30
CA SER A 801 33.31 -23.18 -16.10
C SER A 801 34.67 -22.48 -15.94
N ALA A 802 35.44 -23.00 -14.96
CA ALA A 802 36.89 -23.13 -14.81
C ALA A 802 37.88 -22.08 -15.39
N GLY A 803 38.80 -21.59 -14.53
CA GLY A 803 40.06 -20.99 -15.01
C GLY A 803 40.96 -20.24 -14.03
N SER A 804 41.54 -20.94 -13.04
CA SER A 804 42.90 -20.72 -12.48
C SER A 804 43.40 -19.28 -12.16
N SER A 805 43.56 -18.96 -10.86
CA SER A 805 44.81 -18.31 -10.38
C SER A 805 45.15 -18.71 -8.94
N ARG A 806 46.21 -19.52 -8.86
CA ARG A 806 47.12 -19.89 -7.76
C ARG A 806 47.07 -19.11 -6.44
N SER A 807 46.96 -19.92 -5.39
CA SER A 807 47.42 -19.78 -4.00
C SER A 807 48.75 -19.03 -3.78
N ARG A 808 48.83 -18.36 -2.61
CA ARG A 808 49.92 -18.53 -1.63
C ARG A 808 49.57 -17.87 -0.29
N ASN A 809 49.12 -18.67 0.67
CA ASN A 809 49.75 -18.89 1.98
C ASN A 809 48.74 -19.42 3.00
N ASP A 810 48.68 -20.74 3.08
CA ASP A 810 48.40 -21.46 4.31
C ASP A 810 49.56 -21.26 5.29
N GLN A 811 49.23 -21.00 6.57
CA GLN A 811 49.75 -21.72 7.74
C GLN A 811 49.32 -21.00 9.03
N GLN A 812 48.28 -21.51 9.72
CA GLN A 812 48.45 -22.12 11.04
C GLN A 812 47.11 -22.49 11.71
N ARG A 813 46.97 -23.81 11.91
CA ARG A 813 46.42 -24.48 13.10
C ARG A 813 44.90 -24.44 13.35
N ASN A 814 44.24 -25.40 12.71
CA ASN A 814 43.31 -26.30 13.39
C ASN A 814 44.06 -27.16 14.43
N ARG A 815 43.68 -27.06 15.70
CA ARG A 815 43.77 -28.16 16.68
C ARG A 815 42.59 -28.05 17.66
N SER A 816 41.90 -29.18 17.79
CA SER A 816 41.08 -29.61 18.95
C SER A 816 39.62 -29.15 19.02
N LYS A 817 38.76 -29.88 18.29
CA LYS A 817 37.43 -30.30 18.78
C LYS A 817 37.50 -31.78 19.14
N LYS A 818 37.61 -32.10 20.43
CA LYS A 818 37.26 -33.39 21.05
C LYS A 818 37.30 -33.22 22.58
N GLN A 819 36.33 -33.83 23.26
CA GLN A 819 36.04 -33.79 24.72
C GLN A 819 35.35 -32.46 25.13
N GLU A 820 34.20 -32.46 25.82
CA GLU A 820 33.78 -33.30 26.93
C GLU A 820 32.24 -33.34 27.07
N ASN A 821 31.71 -34.54 27.28
CA ASN A 821 30.40 -34.85 27.88
C ASN A 821 30.72 -35.53 29.23
N LYS A 822 29.87 -35.31 30.25
CA LYS A 822 29.99 -35.61 31.71
C LYS A 822 30.50 -34.39 32.48
N TYR A 823 29.79 -33.85 33.48
CA TYR A 823 29.28 -34.52 34.67
C TYR A 823 27.97 -33.92 35.20
N ASP A 824 27.06 -34.81 35.60
CA ASP A 824 26.10 -34.62 36.69
C ASP A 824 26.75 -34.99 38.04
N ALA A 825 26.16 -34.45 39.12
CA ALA A 825 26.34 -34.73 40.56
C ALA A 825 27.38 -33.90 41.34
N MET A 826 26.95 -32.76 41.90
CA MET A 826 26.83 -32.54 43.34
C MET A 826 26.04 -31.26 43.66
#